data_AF-A0A415DW04-F1
#
_entry.id   AF-A0A415DW04-F1
#
_cell.length_a   1.000
_cell.length_b   1.000
_cell.length_c   1.000
_cell.angle_alpha   90.00
_cell.angle_beta   90.00
_cell.angle_gamma   90.00
#
_symmetry.space_group_name_H-M   'P 1'
#
loop_
_entity.id
_entity.type
_entity.pdbx_description
1 polymer ?
#
loop_
_entity_poly.entity_id
_entity_poly.type
_entity_poly.pdbx_seq_one_letter_code
_entity_poly.pdbx_strand_id
1 'polypeptide(L)'
;MKKLLSILLCIAVAMGCMPTMVFAGIGELPKPDVLLVKMGTSANALTTLQTKGDDPAQEGSSQTYRLSANPKISLGEDNEYLYLQVERIAAYKEATKNEMTISYQIGNHVFAIEPTKIDGNTVRIPLSQLCIQVHDEYDSINIEVKSGEVNYYYRGHLTDIFSGTSNPHNIFGLGKYVGYYTSDDNHAISIFEGVDGKIKGRVVDEVDDRNAPLIKNLSVDLLQDVNAAIKSETLSVSGFSDTAKLEVKDGRLHMIKKYSYRRAGERQKEEIAADTVFIKSTASVVNNVNTNKSYPSLEQAMAEARSGDNIRILENMTITRSINVDTDVTLDLNGKKVTAGGNLVQPFYMSEQGKLTVKNSSNSGGIMVNVNPTNAQKALNYAVDYTTLNFAPGDYGKLEIRNRTIDKIEDSENMKGRYERTLKHITFIGQEGTILEQFLVQPGHHYSSDGTGREMVDYATGENIKVNEANGYFSILNIDHMTFQNLEFKSTKNEPAIYFAYWYNGQEAAQFGPVDHLTINECKFNLENSGNSSQAINLSEGGTHTFHNVSIKDNVVEKAYQGIYLGGACGGPADIEIKGNVIKNTVHNAIALQGEVRGKAVITENIIDGAKDRAFRFNDVFSSADIKINNNIILNSGDGEGKLIKDHFIEAGAKIDLEHNYWQLTDGKTLDQAVEGNLQTPTTTGIISGTFPQNVSQYVGEGYECVSDGTGRYVVREIYRPIIVPPAKPDVTTDSTTEGTTTKTEAQATTSGKETTATISDQAAKKLVEQAAAKDADEVAVEVPKGNKPVIKVELPAETINGIVEKTDAALTIKTSNGDVSFDNKALEAISKGATGDKITIVAEVVEQPSNAQKKIVGDDGVLLDLKVIHANGFVTAFGEGKVTIAIPIPDRLLNKTVKVVYLADDGAYVTLSGSEVVKDGKQYYVFETGHFSSYALVDGKTADRYFAKIRLGVKNTKINASTTAKKGSITVKWKKSAGFKVDYYQVFRSTKKNIGYGTKAFYTTKTGTQKSYKNTKQLKKGTRYYYKVRGVRVLDGQKVYTKWSNKAIRIAK
;
A
#
# COMPACT_ATOMS: atom_id res chain seq x y z
N MET A 1 57.29 39.60 -59.31
CA MET A 1 57.50 39.34 -57.86
C MET A 1 56.90 37.96 -57.58
N LYS A 2 57.57 36.94 -57.01
CA LYS A 2 58.62 36.93 -55.97
C LYS A 2 58.21 37.77 -54.75
N LYS A 3 57.34 37.22 -53.86
CA LYS A 3 57.26 37.45 -52.39
C LYS A 3 55.90 36.96 -51.81
N LEU A 4 55.79 36.29 -50.65
CA LEU A 4 56.81 35.82 -49.66
C LEU A 4 57.55 36.95 -48.90
N LEU A 5 58.44 36.79 -47.91
CA LEU A 5 58.81 35.67 -47.04
C LEU A 5 59.23 36.31 -45.69
N SER A 6 58.45 36.49 -44.63
CA SER A 6 56.99 36.39 -44.37
C SER A 6 56.28 35.03 -44.48
N ILE A 7 55.51 34.72 -43.43
CA ILE A 7 54.58 33.59 -43.22
C ILE A 7 55.20 32.25 -42.74
N LEU A 8 54.86 31.92 -41.47
CA LEU A 8 54.68 30.63 -40.76
C LEU A 8 55.72 29.46 -40.87
N LEU A 9 55.74 28.44 -39.98
CA LEU A 9 55.54 28.31 -38.50
C LEU A 9 55.77 26.83 -38.08
N CYS A 10 56.29 26.59 -36.86
CA CYS A 10 56.18 25.34 -36.05
C CYS A 10 56.95 24.03 -36.42
N ILE A 11 57.43 23.37 -35.34
CA ILE A 11 57.50 21.89 -35.08
C ILE A 11 58.69 21.04 -35.64
N ALA A 12 59.12 20.06 -34.80
CA ALA A 12 59.82 18.77 -35.07
C ALA A 12 61.33 18.75 -35.45
N VAL A 13 62.11 17.65 -35.35
CA VAL A 13 62.16 16.37 -34.54
C VAL A 13 63.57 15.74 -34.75
N ALA A 14 64.08 14.87 -33.87
CA ALA A 14 65.19 13.94 -34.20
C ALA A 14 65.19 12.61 -33.41
N MET A 15 65.51 11.48 -34.07
CA MET A 15 65.69 10.12 -33.52
C MET A 15 66.53 9.25 -34.49
N GLY A 16 67.14 8.14 -34.02
CA GLY A 16 67.85 7.11 -34.83
C GLY A 16 69.37 7.02 -34.54
N CYS A 17 70.10 5.89 -34.72
CA CYS A 17 69.77 4.51 -35.17
C CYS A 17 70.77 3.46 -34.56
N MET A 18 70.51 2.16 -34.76
CA MET A 18 71.32 0.96 -34.37
C MET A 18 72.56 0.74 -35.32
N PRO A 19 73.46 -0.30 -35.25
CA PRO A 19 73.39 -1.63 -34.57
C PRO A 19 74.73 -2.30 -34.05
N THR A 20 74.67 -3.62 -33.73
CA THR A 20 75.78 -4.63 -33.50
C THR A 20 76.66 -4.47 -32.23
N MET A 21 77.20 -5.49 -31.53
CA MET A 21 77.28 -6.99 -31.61
C MET A 21 77.83 -7.53 -30.24
N VAL A 22 77.88 -8.82 -29.81
CA VAL A 22 77.47 -10.17 -30.31
C VAL A 22 77.14 -11.12 -29.10
N PHE A 23 77.52 -12.41 -29.09
CA PHE A 23 77.16 -13.48 -28.12
C PHE A 23 78.29 -13.92 -27.16
N ALA A 24 77.91 -14.51 -25.99
CA ALA A 24 78.66 -15.58 -25.33
C ALA A 24 77.77 -16.50 -24.44
N GLY A 25 77.93 -17.82 -24.60
CA GLY A 25 77.76 -18.88 -23.56
C GLY A 25 76.46 -19.00 -22.74
N ILE A 26 75.64 -20.01 -23.03
CA ILE A 26 74.62 -20.53 -22.10
C ILE A 26 75.28 -21.57 -21.17
N GLY A 27 75.05 -21.49 -19.86
CA GLY A 27 75.48 -22.46 -18.85
C GLY A 27 74.35 -22.73 -17.83
N GLU A 28 74.30 -23.93 -17.28
CA GLU A 28 73.15 -24.50 -16.56
C GLU A 28 72.49 -23.60 -15.49
N LEU A 29 71.16 -23.46 -15.58
CA LEU A 29 70.29 -23.08 -14.45
C LEU A 29 69.01 -23.96 -14.35
N PRO A 30 69.12 -25.21 -13.85
CA PRO A 30 67.98 -25.93 -13.31
C PRO A 30 68.03 -25.99 -11.77
N LYS A 31 67.27 -25.09 -11.13
CA LYS A 31 66.90 -25.07 -9.69
C LYS A 31 68.00 -24.76 -8.66
N PRO A 32 67.60 -24.11 -7.56
CA PRO A 32 67.38 -24.87 -6.32
C PRO A 32 65.92 -24.85 -5.83
N ASP A 33 65.42 -25.98 -5.35
CA ASP A 33 64.19 -26.03 -4.54
C ASP A 33 64.48 -25.53 -3.12
N VAL A 34 64.65 -24.21 -2.97
CA VAL A 34 65.00 -23.52 -1.70
C VAL A 34 64.06 -23.92 -0.56
N LEU A 35 62.80 -24.22 -0.87
CA LEU A 35 61.78 -24.68 0.06
C LEU A 35 61.32 -26.11 -0.25
N LEU A 36 61.32 -26.94 0.78
CA LEU A 36 60.52 -28.16 0.85
C LEU A 36 59.13 -27.80 1.39
N VAL A 37 58.14 -27.75 0.52
CA VAL A 37 56.73 -27.46 0.87
C VAL A 37 55.98 -28.78 1.04
N LYS A 38 55.28 -28.96 2.15
CA LYS A 38 54.37 -30.09 2.40
C LYS A 38 52.99 -29.58 2.83
N MET A 39 51.93 -30.24 2.38
CA MET A 39 50.56 -29.91 2.76
C MET A 39 49.74 -31.18 3.07
N GLY A 40 48.78 -31.09 3.96
CA GLY A 40 47.88 -32.20 4.29
C GLY A 40 46.80 -31.81 5.29
N THR A 41 45.72 -32.58 5.41
CA THR A 41 44.60 -32.32 6.32
C THR A 41 44.87 -32.74 7.77
N SER A 42 46.03 -33.33 8.05
CA SER A 42 46.50 -33.66 9.40
C SER A 42 47.99 -33.35 9.55
N ALA A 43 48.38 -32.78 10.69
CA ALA A 43 49.77 -32.46 11.01
C ALA A 43 50.71 -33.68 10.93
N ASN A 44 50.18 -34.90 11.12
CA ASN A 44 50.94 -36.15 11.08
C ASN A 44 50.97 -36.81 9.68
N ALA A 45 50.29 -36.23 8.68
CA ALA A 45 50.16 -36.79 7.33
C ALA A 45 50.21 -35.68 6.26
N LEU A 46 51.43 -35.18 6.00
CA LEU A 46 51.69 -34.12 5.03
C LEU A 46 52.31 -34.69 3.74
N THR A 47 51.66 -34.42 2.60
CA THR A 47 52.17 -34.72 1.26
C THR A 47 53.15 -33.64 0.82
N THR A 48 54.39 -34.03 0.47
CA THR A 48 55.34 -33.12 -0.17
C THR A 48 54.82 -32.68 -1.54
N LEU A 49 54.79 -31.38 -1.80
CA LEU A 49 54.39 -30.84 -3.09
C LEU A 49 55.54 -30.95 -4.11
N GLN A 50 55.19 -31.27 -5.35
CA GLN A 50 56.12 -31.22 -6.46
C GLN A 50 56.27 -29.78 -6.94
N THR A 51 57.51 -29.34 -7.09
CA THR A 51 57.88 -28.03 -7.64
C THR A 51 58.34 -28.17 -9.09
N LYS A 52 57.79 -27.37 -9.99
CA LYS A 52 58.33 -27.19 -11.36
C LYS A 52 58.69 -25.72 -11.55
N GLY A 53 59.96 -25.42 -11.80
CA GLY A 53 60.35 -24.07 -12.20
C GLY A 53 59.80 -23.75 -13.59
N ASP A 54 59.26 -22.55 -13.76
CA ASP A 54 59.11 -21.94 -15.09
C ASP A 54 60.44 -21.26 -15.47
N ASP A 55 60.72 -21.10 -16.77
CA ASP A 55 61.94 -20.41 -17.21
C ASP A 55 62.01 -18.97 -16.66
N PRO A 56 63.19 -18.49 -16.23
CA PRO A 56 63.31 -17.16 -15.65
C PRO A 56 62.99 -16.08 -16.69
N ALA A 57 62.07 -15.19 -16.35
CA ALA A 57 61.84 -13.97 -17.12
C ALA A 57 63.13 -13.13 -17.20
N GLN A 58 63.27 -12.34 -18.26
CA GLN A 58 64.48 -11.54 -18.48
C GLN A 58 64.73 -10.58 -17.30
N GLU A 59 66.00 -10.37 -16.97
CA GLU A 59 66.50 -9.48 -15.89
C GLU A 59 66.32 -9.97 -14.44
N GLY A 60 66.54 -11.28 -14.21
CA GLY A 60 67.56 -11.77 -13.26
C GLY A 60 67.34 -11.58 -11.73
N SER A 61 66.23 -10.98 -11.30
CA SER A 61 65.97 -10.63 -9.89
C SER A 61 64.92 -11.51 -9.19
N SER A 62 64.24 -12.39 -9.92
CA SER A 62 63.24 -13.31 -9.36
C SER A 62 63.17 -14.66 -10.08
N GLN A 63 62.61 -15.66 -9.40
CA GLN A 63 62.31 -16.99 -9.96
C GLN A 63 60.93 -17.47 -9.51
N THR A 64 60.20 -18.18 -10.38
CA THR A 64 58.84 -18.66 -10.11
C THR A 64 58.74 -20.18 -10.28
N TYR A 65 58.11 -20.83 -9.31
CA TYR A 65 57.96 -22.28 -9.20
C TYR A 65 56.49 -22.65 -9.05
N ARG A 66 55.98 -23.51 -9.93
CA ARG A 66 54.63 -24.09 -9.82
C ARG A 66 54.62 -25.21 -8.79
N LEU A 67 53.65 -25.19 -7.88
CA LEU A 67 53.39 -26.24 -6.89
C LEU A 67 52.21 -27.11 -7.33
N SER A 68 52.36 -28.44 -7.24
CA SER A 68 51.30 -29.42 -7.45
C SER A 68 51.44 -30.62 -6.50
N ALA A 69 50.40 -31.46 -6.40
CA ALA A 69 50.43 -32.68 -5.59
C ALA A 69 50.09 -33.93 -6.41
N ASN A 70 50.83 -35.01 -6.21
CA ASN A 70 50.55 -36.31 -6.82
C ASN A 70 50.85 -37.46 -5.84
N PRO A 71 49.84 -38.18 -5.31
CA PRO A 71 48.41 -37.92 -5.49
C PRO A 71 47.99 -36.56 -4.93
N LYS A 72 46.90 -35.99 -5.46
CA LYS A 72 46.33 -34.74 -4.94
C LYS A 72 45.83 -34.93 -3.51
N ILE A 73 45.95 -33.91 -2.68
CA ILE A 73 45.55 -33.95 -1.28
C ILE A 73 44.03 -34.01 -1.23
N SER A 74 43.48 -35.09 -0.67
CA SER A 74 42.03 -35.20 -0.48
C SER A 74 41.61 -34.32 0.71
N LEU A 75 40.67 -33.42 0.49
CA LEU A 75 40.19 -32.51 1.53
C LEU A 75 39.27 -33.20 2.53
N GLY A 76 38.43 -34.13 2.06
CA GLY A 76 37.50 -34.90 2.89
C GLY A 76 36.37 -34.06 3.51
N GLU A 77 35.37 -34.73 4.07
CA GLU A 77 34.22 -34.05 4.69
C GLU A 77 34.45 -33.69 6.16
N ASP A 78 35.20 -34.53 6.90
CA ASP A 78 35.39 -34.40 8.36
C ASP A 78 36.58 -33.49 8.77
N ASN A 79 37.33 -32.90 7.83
CA ASN A 79 38.57 -32.19 8.16
C ASN A 79 38.34 -30.68 8.39
N GLU A 80 38.70 -30.19 9.58
CA GLU A 80 38.58 -28.76 9.94
C GLU A 80 39.71 -27.87 9.39
N TYR A 81 40.90 -28.43 9.14
CA TYR A 81 42.13 -27.67 8.87
C TYR A 81 43.00 -28.26 7.77
N LEU A 82 43.61 -27.39 6.98
CA LEU A 82 44.78 -27.66 6.15
C LEU A 82 46.04 -27.29 6.94
N TYR A 83 47.01 -28.20 6.98
CA TYR A 83 48.33 -27.98 7.56
C TYR A 83 49.33 -27.77 6.42
N LEU A 84 50.12 -26.69 6.52
CA LEU A 84 51.15 -26.29 5.57
C LEU A 84 52.49 -26.22 6.30
N GLN A 85 53.42 -27.11 5.96
CA GLN A 85 54.79 -27.07 6.46
C GLN A 85 55.73 -26.55 5.37
N VAL A 86 56.57 -25.57 5.71
CA VAL A 86 57.52 -24.95 4.77
C VAL A 86 58.92 -24.98 5.39
N GLU A 87 59.79 -25.82 4.85
CA GLU A 87 61.15 -26.01 5.39
C GLU A 87 62.22 -25.54 4.40
N ARG A 88 63.14 -24.67 4.83
CA ARG A 88 64.33 -24.33 4.03
C ARG A 88 65.24 -25.57 3.91
N ILE A 89 65.58 -25.97 2.70
CA ILE A 89 66.52 -27.10 2.49
C ILE A 89 67.91 -26.75 3.06
N ALA A 90 68.66 -27.77 3.51
CA ALA A 90 69.81 -27.59 4.38
C ALA A 90 70.88 -26.61 3.86
N ALA A 91 71.16 -26.63 2.55
CA ALA A 91 72.17 -25.77 1.91
C ALA A 91 71.84 -24.26 1.94
N TYR A 92 70.57 -23.88 2.17
CA TYR A 92 70.11 -22.49 2.10
C TYR A 92 69.69 -21.91 3.45
N LYS A 93 69.87 -22.64 4.57
CA LYS A 93 69.47 -22.18 5.91
C LYS A 93 70.24 -20.95 6.41
N GLU A 94 71.53 -20.87 6.11
CA GLU A 94 72.42 -19.76 6.55
C GLU A 94 72.35 -18.52 5.62
N ALA A 95 72.03 -18.71 4.34
CA ALA A 95 72.13 -17.66 3.32
C ALA A 95 70.96 -16.65 3.34
N THR A 96 69.91 -16.91 4.14
CA THR A 96 68.61 -16.24 4.04
C THR A 96 68.25 -15.50 5.33
N LYS A 97 68.61 -14.21 5.42
CA LYS A 97 68.21 -13.37 6.56
C LYS A 97 66.72 -12.99 6.47
N ASN A 98 65.92 -13.72 7.23
CA ASN A 98 64.67 -13.28 7.88
C ASN A 98 63.65 -12.51 7.02
N GLU A 99 63.16 -13.10 5.93
CA GLU A 99 61.81 -12.84 5.44
C GLU A 99 61.25 -14.07 4.69
N MET A 100 59.96 -14.31 4.87
CA MET A 100 59.13 -15.31 4.20
C MET A 100 57.67 -14.86 4.33
N THR A 101 56.97 -14.73 3.21
CA THR A 101 55.56 -14.31 3.18
C THR A 101 54.73 -15.47 2.65
N ILE A 102 53.66 -15.83 3.34
CA ILE A 102 52.68 -16.81 2.87
C ILE A 102 51.36 -16.09 2.66
N SER A 103 50.76 -16.26 1.49
CA SER A 103 49.46 -15.72 1.15
C SER A 103 48.65 -16.73 0.34
N TYR A 104 47.33 -16.56 0.33
CA TYR A 104 46.46 -17.26 -0.61
C TYR A 104 45.67 -16.23 -1.42
N GLN A 105 45.40 -16.57 -2.68
CA GLN A 105 44.74 -15.72 -3.65
C GLN A 105 43.45 -16.41 -4.10
N ILE A 106 42.33 -15.68 -3.99
CA ILE A 106 41.03 -16.08 -4.54
C ILE A 106 40.59 -14.98 -5.51
N GLY A 107 40.42 -15.33 -6.78
CA GLY A 107 40.28 -14.38 -7.89
C GLY A 107 41.42 -13.34 -7.88
N ASN A 108 41.06 -12.05 -7.79
CA ASN A 108 42.01 -10.94 -7.72
C ASN A 108 42.38 -10.52 -6.29
N HIS A 109 41.92 -11.21 -5.24
CA HIS A 109 42.15 -10.83 -3.85
C HIS A 109 43.24 -11.71 -3.21
N VAL A 110 44.31 -11.08 -2.74
CA VAL A 110 45.42 -11.74 -2.03
C VAL A 110 45.27 -11.51 -0.53
N PHE A 111 45.16 -12.59 0.23
CA PHE A 111 45.05 -12.61 1.69
C PHE A 111 46.40 -12.97 2.30
N ALA A 112 47.01 -12.03 3.04
CA ALA A 112 48.24 -12.28 3.79
C ALA A 112 47.94 -13.12 5.05
N ILE A 113 48.71 -14.18 5.27
CA ILE A 113 48.64 -14.97 6.51
C ILE A 113 49.70 -14.44 7.47
N GLU A 114 49.29 -13.76 8.56
CA GLU A 114 50.22 -13.40 9.63
C GLU A 114 50.72 -14.67 10.35
N PRO A 115 52.04 -14.98 10.33
CA PRO A 115 52.57 -16.23 10.86
C PRO A 115 52.67 -16.19 12.40
N THR A 116 51.55 -16.48 13.07
CA THR A 116 51.56 -16.74 14.52
C THR A 116 52.16 -18.12 14.82
N LYS A 117 53.14 -18.13 15.72
CA LYS A 117 54.12 -19.21 15.90
C LYS A 117 53.50 -20.50 16.47
N ILE A 118 53.39 -21.53 15.62
CA ILE A 118 53.21 -22.94 16.01
C ILE A 118 54.49 -23.70 15.61
N ASP A 119 54.82 -24.77 16.32
CA ASP A 119 56.17 -25.37 16.35
C ASP A 119 56.89 -25.48 14.98
N GLY A 120 57.99 -24.74 14.88
CA GLY A 120 59.19 -25.16 14.16
C GLY A 120 59.18 -25.24 12.63
N ASN A 121 58.05 -25.03 11.93
CA ASN A 121 57.90 -24.71 10.48
C ASN A 121 56.46 -24.90 9.93
N THR A 122 55.46 -25.20 10.77
CA THR A 122 54.11 -25.60 10.31
C THR A 122 53.03 -24.57 10.64
N VAL A 123 52.25 -24.17 9.64
CA VAL A 123 51.08 -23.29 9.71
C VAL A 123 49.80 -24.13 9.62
N ARG A 124 48.74 -23.74 10.35
CA ARG A 124 47.42 -24.38 10.31
C ARG A 124 46.37 -23.39 9.79
N ILE A 125 45.82 -23.66 8.61
CA ILE A 125 44.82 -22.86 7.90
C ILE A 125 43.44 -23.52 8.08
N PRO A 126 42.40 -22.85 8.60
CA PRO A 126 41.05 -23.39 8.63
C PRO A 126 40.52 -23.64 7.22
N LEU A 127 39.97 -24.82 6.94
CA LEU A 127 39.39 -25.12 5.62
C LEU A 127 38.17 -24.23 5.31
N SER A 128 37.48 -23.76 6.35
CA SER A 128 36.42 -22.75 6.28
C SER A 128 36.87 -21.36 5.81
N GLN A 129 38.17 -21.08 5.71
CA GLN A 129 38.71 -19.84 5.12
C GLN A 129 39.11 -19.98 3.64
N LEU A 130 39.22 -21.22 3.14
CA LEU A 130 39.62 -21.53 1.76
C LEU A 130 38.43 -21.69 0.80
N CYS A 131 37.22 -21.93 1.32
CA CYS A 131 35.94 -21.91 0.58
C CYS A 131 35.93 -22.77 -0.70
N ILE A 132 36.49 -23.98 -0.64
CA ILE A 132 36.76 -24.86 -1.79
C ILE A 132 35.46 -25.57 -2.23
N GLN A 133 34.57 -24.81 -2.90
CA GLN A 133 33.33 -25.29 -3.51
C GLN A 133 33.36 -25.22 -5.04
N VAL A 134 33.76 -24.07 -5.60
CA VAL A 134 33.93 -23.83 -7.04
C VAL A 134 35.19 -22.98 -7.21
N HIS A 135 36.13 -23.46 -8.01
CA HIS A 135 37.35 -22.76 -8.40
C HIS A 135 37.51 -22.81 -9.92
N ASP A 136 38.17 -21.80 -10.47
CA ASP A 136 38.69 -21.80 -11.83
C ASP A 136 40.23 -21.91 -11.82
N GLU A 137 40.87 -21.52 -12.92
CA GLU A 137 42.32 -21.56 -13.08
C GLU A 137 43.08 -20.40 -12.40
N TYR A 138 42.40 -19.44 -11.75
CA TYR A 138 43.03 -18.25 -11.19
C TYR A 138 43.32 -18.34 -9.66
N ASP A 139 42.61 -19.23 -8.95
CA ASP A 139 42.77 -19.41 -7.50
C ASP A 139 44.07 -20.15 -7.14
N SER A 140 44.87 -19.58 -6.23
CA SER A 140 46.22 -20.11 -5.93
C SER A 140 46.75 -19.82 -4.52
N ILE A 141 47.59 -20.72 -4.00
CA ILE A 141 48.41 -20.49 -2.81
C ILE A 141 49.81 -20.02 -3.21
N ASN A 142 50.35 -19.03 -2.50
CA ASN A 142 51.53 -18.28 -2.88
C ASN A 142 52.51 -18.17 -1.69
N ILE A 143 53.77 -18.55 -1.88
CA ILE A 143 54.83 -18.46 -0.87
C ILE A 143 56.00 -17.68 -1.48
N GLU A 144 56.35 -16.54 -0.90
CA GLU A 144 57.49 -15.71 -1.30
C GLU A 144 58.63 -15.85 -0.28
N VAL A 145 59.85 -16.07 -0.78
CA VAL A 145 61.06 -16.13 0.03
C VAL A 145 62.21 -15.39 -0.63
N LYS A 146 62.91 -14.54 0.13
CA LYS A 146 64.12 -13.85 -0.31
C LYS A 146 65.39 -14.64 0.05
N SER A 147 66.35 -14.70 -0.88
CA SER A 147 67.67 -15.28 -0.67
C SER A 147 68.74 -14.47 -1.39
N GLY A 148 69.59 -13.77 -0.64
CA GLY A 148 70.46 -12.73 -1.19
C GLY A 148 69.63 -11.61 -1.83
N GLU A 149 69.92 -11.30 -3.09
CA GLU A 149 69.19 -10.29 -3.87
C GLU A 149 68.04 -10.87 -4.70
N VAL A 150 67.82 -12.20 -4.69
CA VAL A 150 66.81 -12.88 -5.51
C VAL A 150 65.56 -13.23 -4.69
N ASN A 151 64.38 -12.94 -5.25
CA ASN A 151 63.09 -13.34 -4.70
C ASN A 151 62.59 -14.65 -5.36
N TYR A 152 62.12 -15.60 -4.56
CA TYR A 152 61.62 -16.90 -5.01
C TYR A 152 60.12 -17.01 -4.72
N TYR A 153 59.31 -17.18 -5.76
CA TYR A 153 57.86 -17.29 -5.70
C TYR A 153 57.42 -18.73 -5.95
N TYR A 154 56.78 -19.37 -4.98
CA TYR A 154 56.17 -20.69 -5.14
C TYR A 154 54.64 -20.54 -5.22
N ARG A 155 54.06 -20.74 -6.40
CA ARG A 155 52.62 -20.59 -6.69
C ARG A 155 52.02 -21.95 -7.01
N GLY A 156 50.94 -22.35 -6.33
CA GLY A 156 50.18 -23.54 -6.68
C GLY A 156 48.72 -23.22 -6.93
N HIS A 157 48.17 -23.63 -8.08
CA HIS A 157 46.74 -23.56 -8.30
C HIS A 157 46.03 -24.57 -7.41
N LEU A 158 44.90 -24.19 -6.79
CA LEU A 158 44.21 -25.05 -5.83
C LEU A 158 43.77 -26.37 -6.49
N THR A 159 43.37 -26.29 -7.77
CA THR A 159 43.03 -27.44 -8.63
C THR A 159 44.18 -28.40 -8.87
N ASP A 160 45.46 -27.98 -8.81
CA ASP A 160 46.64 -28.83 -9.01
C ASP A 160 47.15 -29.49 -7.71
N ILE A 161 46.70 -29.00 -6.56
CA ILE A 161 47.10 -29.51 -5.24
C ILE A 161 46.00 -30.37 -4.59
N PHE A 162 44.73 -30.03 -4.76
CA PHE A 162 43.64 -30.63 -3.99
C PHE A 162 42.70 -31.53 -4.80
N SER A 163 42.00 -32.43 -4.11
CA SER A 163 40.95 -33.28 -4.67
C SER A 163 39.75 -33.40 -3.73
N GLY A 164 38.55 -33.43 -4.31
CA GLY A 164 37.30 -33.17 -3.59
C GLY A 164 37.12 -31.68 -3.28
N THR A 165 35.95 -31.34 -2.76
CA THR A 165 35.64 -30.02 -2.17
C THR A 165 36.06 -30.00 -0.70
N SER A 166 36.25 -28.80 -0.12
CA SER A 166 36.18 -28.66 1.34
C SER A 166 34.69 -28.64 1.72
N ASN A 167 34.23 -29.58 2.54
CA ASN A 167 32.81 -29.64 2.86
C ASN A 167 32.36 -28.37 3.62
N PRO A 168 31.33 -27.65 3.16
CA PRO A 168 30.60 -26.69 4.00
C PRO A 168 29.74 -27.43 5.04
N HIS A 169 30.38 -28.20 5.92
CA HIS A 169 29.69 -28.90 6.99
C HIS A 169 29.06 -27.86 7.93
N ASN A 170 27.73 -27.78 7.84
CA ASN A 170 26.91 -26.61 8.13
C ASN A 170 27.25 -25.39 7.25
N ILE A 171 26.46 -25.23 6.19
CA ILE A 171 25.42 -24.18 6.10
C ILE A 171 25.55 -23.14 7.24
N PHE A 172 25.65 -21.85 6.91
CA PHE A 172 25.69 -20.75 7.89
C PHE A 172 24.35 -20.59 8.63
N GLY A 173 24.03 -21.57 9.49
CA GLY A 173 22.86 -21.61 10.33
C GLY A 173 22.90 -20.50 11.35
N LEU A 174 22.17 -19.43 11.05
CA LEU A 174 21.80 -18.35 11.97
C LEU A 174 20.83 -18.90 13.03
N GLY A 175 21.30 -19.84 13.84
CA GLY A 175 20.48 -20.79 14.60
C GLY A 175 19.43 -20.15 15.49
N LYS A 176 19.78 -19.06 16.19
CA LYS A 176 18.83 -18.30 17.01
C LYS A 176 19.21 -16.83 17.05
N TYR A 177 18.25 -15.96 16.75
CA TYR A 177 18.51 -14.53 16.77
C TYR A 177 18.63 -13.98 18.21
N VAL A 178 19.67 -13.20 18.48
CA VAL A 178 20.04 -12.72 19.82
C VAL A 178 19.65 -11.27 20.05
N GLY A 179 19.76 -10.39 19.04
CA GLY A 179 19.28 -9.01 19.16
C GLY A 179 19.60 -8.09 17.98
N TYR A 180 18.67 -7.17 17.72
CA TYR A 180 18.78 -6.09 16.75
C TYR A 180 19.18 -4.83 17.52
N TYR A 181 20.25 -4.15 17.11
CA TYR A 181 20.80 -3.01 17.82
C TYR A 181 20.86 -1.80 16.89
N THR A 182 20.39 -0.64 17.35
CA THR A 182 20.28 0.60 16.56
C THR A 182 21.08 1.72 17.21
N SER A 183 21.74 2.53 16.40
CA SER A 183 22.27 3.85 16.79
C SER A 183 21.53 4.90 15.97
N ASP A 184 21.50 6.14 16.46
CA ASP A 184 21.07 7.28 15.65
C ASP A 184 22.07 7.45 14.49
N ASP A 185 21.56 7.87 13.31
CA ASP A 185 22.29 8.15 12.07
C ASP A 185 23.27 7.07 11.54
N ASN A 186 23.14 5.82 11.99
CA ASN A 186 24.03 4.70 11.61
C ASN A 186 23.21 3.42 11.31
N HIS A 187 23.69 2.60 10.37
CA HIS A 187 23.09 1.31 10.05
C HIS A 187 23.08 0.37 11.27
N ALA A 188 21.98 -0.36 11.45
CA ALA A 188 21.78 -1.23 12.59
C ALA A 188 22.74 -2.44 12.61
N ILE A 189 22.85 -3.13 13.75
CA ILE A 189 23.65 -4.35 13.90
C ILE A 189 22.74 -5.50 14.32
N SER A 190 22.78 -6.59 13.56
CA SER A 190 22.05 -7.83 13.86
C SER A 190 22.99 -8.86 14.49
N ILE A 191 22.62 -9.38 15.66
CA ILE A 191 23.38 -10.36 16.43
C ILE A 191 22.61 -11.69 16.49
N PHE A 192 23.32 -12.80 16.25
CA PHE A 192 22.82 -14.16 16.14
C PHE A 192 23.63 -15.12 17.03
N GLU A 193 23.06 -16.26 17.39
CA GLU A 193 23.70 -17.43 17.99
C GLU A 193 23.74 -18.50 16.90
N GLY A 194 24.94 -18.88 16.46
CA GLY A 194 25.16 -19.84 15.38
C GLY A 194 24.90 -21.28 15.81
N VAL A 195 24.79 -22.18 14.84
CA VAL A 195 24.69 -23.64 15.08
C VAL A 195 25.93 -24.24 15.76
N ASP A 196 27.06 -23.53 15.70
CA ASP A 196 28.30 -23.82 16.44
C ASP A 196 28.28 -23.30 17.89
N GLY A 197 27.17 -22.73 18.35
CA GLY A 197 27.02 -22.13 19.67
C GLY A 197 27.73 -20.78 19.84
N LYS A 198 28.45 -20.27 18.84
CA LYS A 198 29.14 -18.97 18.94
C LYS A 198 28.15 -17.85 18.65
N ILE A 199 28.32 -16.70 19.31
CA ILE A 199 27.55 -15.51 18.90
C ILE A 199 28.21 -14.96 17.62
N LYS A 200 27.44 -14.35 16.71
CA LYS A 200 27.91 -13.76 15.44
C LYS A 200 27.18 -12.44 15.19
N GLY A 201 27.80 -11.50 14.49
CA GLY A 201 27.22 -10.17 14.24
C GLY A 201 27.53 -9.62 12.85
N ARG A 202 26.60 -8.83 12.29
CA ARG A 202 26.80 -8.06 11.04
C ARG A 202 26.14 -6.69 11.10
N VAL A 203 26.63 -5.76 10.30
CA VAL A 203 25.89 -4.55 9.96
C VAL A 203 24.72 -4.91 9.05
N VAL A 204 23.59 -4.25 9.28
CA VAL A 204 22.34 -4.37 8.52
C VAL A 204 22.54 -3.67 7.18
N ASP A 205 22.44 -4.44 6.09
CA ASP A 205 22.58 -4.06 4.67
C ASP A 205 24.01 -4.13 4.08
N GLU A 206 24.94 -4.78 4.78
CA GLU A 206 26.31 -4.98 4.29
C GLU A 206 26.44 -6.04 3.18
N VAL A 207 27.28 -5.76 2.17
CA VAL A 207 27.55 -6.62 1.00
C VAL A 207 29.05 -6.84 0.74
N ASP A 208 29.38 -7.91 0.01
CA ASP A 208 30.73 -8.15 -0.54
C ASP A 208 31.01 -7.32 -1.81
N ASP A 209 32.23 -7.45 -2.36
CA ASP A 209 32.67 -6.70 -3.53
C ASP A 209 32.00 -7.09 -4.86
N ARG A 210 31.29 -8.22 -4.88
CA ARG A 210 30.41 -8.64 -5.99
C ARG A 210 28.96 -8.21 -5.75
N ASN A 211 28.73 -7.36 -4.75
CA ASN A 211 27.42 -6.88 -4.32
C ASN A 211 26.51 -7.99 -3.76
N ALA A 212 27.07 -9.13 -3.34
CA ALA A 212 26.32 -10.21 -2.71
C ALA A 212 26.11 -9.90 -1.22
N PRO A 213 24.90 -10.14 -0.65
CA PRO A 213 24.66 -9.97 0.77
C PRO A 213 25.62 -10.80 1.64
N LEU A 214 26.14 -10.20 2.72
CA LEU A 214 26.94 -10.93 3.73
C LEU A 214 26.06 -11.85 4.60
N ILE A 215 25.59 -12.92 3.96
CA ILE A 215 24.90 -14.07 4.55
C ILE A 215 25.87 -15.26 4.62
N LYS A 216 26.66 -15.49 3.57
CA LYS A 216 27.60 -16.61 3.43
C LYS A 216 29.02 -16.34 3.97
N ASN A 217 29.30 -15.12 4.46
CA ASN A 217 30.66 -14.67 4.86
C ASN A 217 30.69 -14.06 6.28
N LEU A 218 30.06 -14.71 7.26
CA LEU A 218 30.10 -14.32 8.67
C LEU A 218 31.37 -14.88 9.37
N SER A 219 32.55 -14.35 9.05
CA SER A 219 33.83 -14.74 9.66
C SER A 219 34.06 -14.07 11.02
N VAL A 220 33.12 -14.31 11.94
CA VAL A 220 33.19 -13.86 13.34
C VAL A 220 32.94 -15.04 14.27
N ASP A 221 33.97 -15.40 15.04
CA ASP A 221 33.83 -16.12 16.30
C ASP A 221 33.64 -15.09 17.41
N LEU A 222 32.45 -15.01 18.03
CA LEU A 222 32.30 -14.36 19.34
C LEU A 222 32.34 -15.42 20.43
N LEU A 223 33.33 -15.29 21.31
CA LEU A 223 33.54 -16.15 22.46
C LEU A 223 32.32 -16.08 23.40
N GLN A 224 31.71 -17.23 23.67
CA GLN A 224 30.62 -17.34 24.64
C GLN A 224 31.17 -17.51 26.07
N ASP A 225 30.39 -17.01 27.04
CA ASP A 225 30.17 -17.74 28.29
C ASP A 225 28.65 -17.95 28.48
N VAL A 226 28.30 -19.02 29.18
CA VAL A 226 26.97 -19.63 29.20
C VAL A 226 25.96 -18.72 29.94
N ASN A 227 24.67 -18.84 29.57
CA ASN A 227 23.50 -18.16 30.17
C ASN A 227 23.11 -16.78 29.59
N ALA A 228 23.41 -16.52 28.31
CA ALA A 228 22.77 -15.46 27.49
C ALA A 228 22.88 -14.01 28.04
N ALA A 229 23.87 -13.74 28.88
CA ALA A 229 24.22 -12.40 29.34
C ALA A 229 25.60 -12.04 28.76
N ILE A 230 25.60 -11.23 27.69
CA ILE A 230 26.85 -10.83 27.02
C ILE A 230 27.69 -10.01 28.01
N LYS A 231 28.83 -10.56 28.43
CA LYS A 231 29.86 -9.89 29.22
C LYS A 231 30.96 -9.36 28.30
N SER A 232 31.80 -8.50 28.86
CA SER A 232 32.76 -7.68 28.12
C SER A 232 33.93 -8.49 27.56
N GLU A 233 33.85 -8.84 26.28
CA GLU A 233 35.01 -9.09 25.43
C GLU A 233 34.88 -8.27 24.13
N THR A 234 35.96 -8.20 23.36
CA THR A 234 36.00 -7.48 22.08
C THR A 234 35.36 -8.32 20.99
N LEU A 235 34.18 -7.91 20.52
CA LEU A 235 33.54 -8.56 19.38
C LEU A 235 34.21 -8.11 18.08
N SER A 236 34.66 -9.03 17.24
CA SER A 236 35.04 -8.67 15.86
C SER A 236 33.79 -8.50 14.97
N VAL A 237 33.87 -7.69 13.91
CA VAL A 237 32.93 -7.75 12.77
C VAL A 237 33.73 -7.75 11.49
N SER A 238 33.63 -8.82 10.70
CA SER A 238 34.36 -9.02 9.45
C SER A 238 33.67 -8.30 8.29
N GLY A 239 34.21 -7.14 7.87
CA GLY A 239 33.74 -6.40 6.71
C GLY A 239 34.61 -6.63 5.48
N PHE A 240 34.33 -5.87 4.41
CA PHE A 240 35.06 -5.97 3.13
C PHE A 240 36.60 -5.89 3.27
N SER A 241 37.13 -4.97 4.08
CA SER A 241 38.59 -4.75 4.19
C SER A 241 39.16 -4.81 5.61
N ASP A 242 38.32 -4.82 6.63
CA ASP A 242 38.74 -4.57 8.02
C ASP A 242 37.89 -5.39 9.00
N THR A 243 38.49 -5.76 10.14
CA THR A 243 37.72 -6.23 11.30
C THR A 243 37.36 -5.06 12.20
N ALA A 244 36.07 -4.71 12.26
CA ALA A 244 35.53 -3.87 13.33
C ALA A 244 35.83 -4.50 14.68
N LYS A 245 35.82 -3.68 15.73
CA LYS A 245 35.88 -4.14 17.12
C LYS A 245 34.78 -3.46 17.92
N LEU A 246 33.91 -4.21 18.59
CA LEU A 246 32.85 -3.69 19.46
C LEU A 246 33.13 -4.10 20.93
N GLU A 247 33.01 -3.16 21.87
CA GLU A 247 32.94 -3.46 23.31
C GLU A 247 31.46 -3.65 23.70
N VAL A 248 31.16 -4.67 24.51
CA VAL A 248 29.81 -4.83 25.08
C VAL A 248 29.77 -4.28 26.50
N LYS A 249 29.00 -3.21 26.68
CA LYS A 249 28.96 -2.41 27.92
C LYS A 249 27.51 -2.09 28.29
N ASP A 250 27.09 -2.42 29.51
CA ASP A 250 25.73 -2.20 30.02
C ASP A 250 24.59 -2.70 29.09
N GLY A 251 24.86 -3.73 28.28
CA GLY A 251 23.92 -4.28 27.30
C GLY A 251 23.82 -3.52 25.97
N ARG A 252 24.74 -2.59 25.70
CA ARG A 252 24.96 -1.85 24.45
C ARG A 252 26.21 -2.35 23.74
N LEU A 253 26.32 -2.08 22.44
CA LEU A 253 27.54 -2.32 21.65
C LEU A 253 28.21 -0.96 21.39
N HIS A 254 29.49 -0.82 21.70
CA HIS A 254 30.28 0.39 21.50
C HIS A 254 31.36 0.14 20.45
N MET A 255 31.42 0.92 19.38
CA MET A 255 32.39 0.75 18.31
C MET A 255 33.79 1.22 18.74
N ILE A 256 34.74 0.30 18.95
CA ILE A 256 36.10 0.60 19.47
C ILE A 256 36.99 1.23 18.39
N LYS A 257 36.73 0.95 17.11
CA LYS A 257 37.46 1.51 15.95
C LYS A 257 36.51 1.83 14.81
N LYS A 258 36.83 2.85 14.02
CA LYS A 258 36.11 3.18 12.79
C LYS A 258 35.97 1.93 11.90
N TYR A 259 34.77 1.69 11.37
CA TYR A 259 34.48 0.55 10.50
C TYR A 259 33.92 1.04 9.17
N SER A 260 34.62 0.72 8.07
CA SER A 260 34.22 1.12 6.73
C SER A 260 33.63 -0.07 5.97
N TYR A 261 32.37 0.03 5.56
CA TYR A 261 31.59 -1.05 4.94
C TYR A 261 31.06 -0.67 3.56
N ARG A 262 30.45 -1.61 2.84
CA ARG A 262 29.72 -1.35 1.58
C ARG A 262 28.26 -1.77 1.69
N ARG A 263 27.40 -1.10 0.94
CA ARG A 263 25.96 -1.32 0.93
C ARG A 263 25.45 -1.76 -0.45
N ALA A 264 24.39 -2.55 -0.46
CA ALA A 264 23.79 -3.11 -1.67
C ALA A 264 23.42 -2.04 -2.72
N GLY A 265 24.12 -2.07 -3.86
CA GLY A 265 23.95 -1.15 -4.99
C GLY A 265 24.80 0.13 -4.93
N GLU A 266 25.67 0.29 -3.94
CA GLU A 266 26.45 1.51 -3.73
C GLU A 266 27.96 1.27 -3.91
N ARG A 267 28.62 2.14 -4.69
CA ARG A 267 30.06 2.00 -5.04
C ARG A 267 31.02 2.68 -4.05
N GLN A 268 30.51 3.47 -3.12
CA GLN A 268 31.33 4.14 -2.10
C GLN A 268 31.32 3.34 -0.79
N LYS A 269 32.33 3.54 0.06
CA LYS A 269 32.33 2.99 1.42
C LYS A 269 31.56 3.94 2.34
N GLU A 270 30.64 3.40 3.13
CA GLU A 270 30.07 4.07 4.30
C GLU A 270 30.97 3.82 5.52
N GLU A 271 30.92 4.70 6.53
CA GLU A 271 31.80 4.60 7.70
C GLU A 271 31.06 4.79 9.02
N ILE A 272 31.09 3.77 9.88
CA ILE A 272 30.68 3.87 11.29
C ILE A 272 31.85 4.47 12.07
N ALA A 273 31.62 5.59 12.75
CA ALA A 273 32.64 6.23 13.59
C ALA A 273 33.06 5.34 14.78
N ALA A 274 34.26 5.59 15.30
CA ALA A 274 34.61 5.11 16.63
C ALA A 274 33.72 5.75 17.70
N ASP A 275 33.59 5.08 18.84
CA ASP A 275 32.71 5.40 19.98
C ASP A 275 31.19 5.38 19.70
N THR A 276 30.73 5.10 18.47
CA THR A 276 29.31 4.92 18.13
C THR A 276 28.64 3.85 19.01
N VAL A 277 27.45 4.16 19.56
CA VAL A 277 26.79 3.36 20.60
C VAL A 277 25.46 2.78 20.12
N PHE A 278 25.44 1.47 19.84
CA PHE A 278 24.24 0.75 19.41
C PHE A 278 23.45 0.20 20.61
N ILE A 279 22.17 0.57 20.68
CA ILE A 279 21.24 0.21 21.75
C ILE A 279 20.33 -0.92 21.24
N LYS A 280 20.14 -1.96 22.07
CA LYS A 280 19.25 -3.09 21.73
C LYS A 280 17.82 -2.61 21.51
N SER A 281 17.29 -2.78 20.30
CA SER A 281 15.91 -2.46 19.98
C SER A 281 14.96 -3.37 20.77
N THR A 282 13.93 -2.75 21.34
CA THR A 282 12.83 -3.42 22.05
C THR A 282 11.46 -3.01 21.49
N ALA A 283 11.45 -2.25 20.39
CA ALA A 283 10.27 -2.06 19.57
C ALA A 283 9.83 -3.42 18.98
N SER A 284 8.58 -3.53 18.61
CA SER A 284 8.03 -4.75 17.99
C SER A 284 7.24 -4.34 16.76
N VAL A 285 7.93 -4.32 15.63
CA VAL A 285 7.38 -3.89 14.33
C VAL A 285 6.79 -5.06 13.54
N VAL A 286 7.09 -6.30 13.93
CA VAL A 286 6.51 -7.54 13.37
C VAL A 286 6.11 -8.53 14.47
N ASN A 287 5.15 -9.40 14.19
CA ASN A 287 4.70 -10.49 15.06
C ASN A 287 4.41 -11.76 14.24
N ASN A 288 5.07 -12.88 14.56
CA ASN A 288 4.63 -14.19 14.10
C ASN A 288 3.36 -14.55 14.90
N VAL A 289 2.23 -14.66 14.20
CA VAL A 289 0.90 -14.84 14.79
C VAL A 289 0.73 -16.26 15.34
N ASN A 290 1.37 -17.25 14.72
CA ASN A 290 1.28 -18.66 15.10
C ASN A 290 1.97 -18.92 16.44
N THR A 291 3.19 -18.41 16.61
CA THR A 291 3.96 -18.50 17.85
C THR A 291 3.64 -17.39 18.85
N ASN A 292 2.93 -16.34 18.42
CA ASN A 292 2.74 -15.07 19.14
C ASN A 292 4.07 -14.41 19.56
N LYS A 293 5.19 -14.72 18.89
CA LYS A 293 6.49 -14.07 19.10
C LYS A 293 6.56 -12.74 18.34
N SER A 294 7.13 -11.71 18.97
CA SER A 294 7.29 -10.37 18.39
C SER A 294 8.74 -10.03 18.13
N TYR A 295 8.96 -9.21 17.10
CA TYR A 295 10.25 -8.99 16.46
C TYR A 295 10.56 -7.50 16.23
N PRO A 296 11.80 -7.05 16.48
CA PRO A 296 12.27 -5.69 16.19
C PRO A 296 12.56 -5.42 14.71
N SER A 297 12.57 -6.44 13.84
CA SER A 297 12.72 -6.29 12.39
C SER A 297 11.95 -7.38 11.62
N LEU A 298 11.65 -7.12 10.34
CA LEU A 298 11.09 -8.13 9.43
C LEU A 298 12.13 -9.18 9.03
N GLU A 299 13.40 -8.78 8.89
CA GLU A 299 14.55 -9.66 8.67
C GLU A 299 14.62 -10.79 9.71
N GLN A 300 14.53 -10.47 11.01
CA GLN A 300 14.50 -11.50 12.06
C GLN A 300 13.23 -12.36 11.98
N ALA A 301 12.08 -11.74 11.70
CA ALA A 301 10.80 -12.44 11.72
C ALA A 301 10.70 -13.51 10.62
N MET A 302 11.29 -13.27 9.45
CA MET A 302 11.39 -14.26 8.37
C MET A 302 12.50 -15.31 8.64
N ALA A 303 13.68 -14.89 9.11
CA ALA A 303 14.79 -15.81 9.41
C ALA A 303 14.50 -16.79 10.57
N GLU A 304 13.52 -16.49 11.42
CA GLU A 304 13.00 -17.40 12.46
C GLU A 304 11.68 -18.10 12.09
N ALA A 305 11.14 -17.86 10.89
CA ALA A 305 9.86 -18.43 10.49
C ALA A 305 9.96 -19.94 10.19
N ARG A 306 8.81 -20.61 10.25
CA ARG A 306 8.63 -22.01 9.85
C ARG A 306 7.61 -22.08 8.72
N SER A 307 7.66 -23.13 7.90
CA SER A 307 6.63 -23.42 6.90
C SER A 307 5.22 -23.32 7.52
N GLY A 308 4.37 -22.49 6.93
CA GLY A 308 3.02 -22.16 7.40
C GLY A 308 2.91 -20.99 8.39
N ASP A 309 4.01 -20.29 8.73
CA ASP A 309 3.96 -19.17 9.67
C ASP A 309 3.37 -17.88 9.09
N ASN A 310 2.49 -17.24 9.86
CA ASN A 310 1.83 -15.99 9.51
C ASN A 310 2.56 -14.82 10.19
N ILE A 311 3.39 -14.11 9.43
CA ILE A 311 4.24 -13.00 9.83
C ILE A 311 3.49 -11.67 9.62
N ARG A 312 3.01 -11.07 10.71
CA ARG A 312 2.19 -9.84 10.69
C ARG A 312 2.99 -8.58 10.95
N ILE A 313 2.87 -7.61 10.06
CA ILE A 313 3.42 -6.26 10.23
C ILE A 313 2.57 -5.48 11.27
N LEU A 314 3.22 -4.77 12.18
CA LEU A 314 2.58 -3.99 13.25
C LEU A 314 2.63 -2.47 13.02
N GLU A 315 3.70 -2.00 12.37
CA GLU A 315 4.01 -0.58 12.14
C GLU A 315 4.52 -0.40 10.70
N ASN A 316 4.41 0.80 10.12
CA ASN A 316 4.97 1.06 8.79
C ASN A 316 6.51 1.01 8.87
N MET A 317 7.17 0.48 7.84
CA MET A 317 8.62 0.32 7.82
C MET A 317 9.23 0.52 6.44
N THR A 318 10.50 0.91 6.41
CA THR A 318 11.34 0.87 5.22
C THR A 318 12.27 -0.34 5.33
N ILE A 319 12.47 -1.07 4.23
CA ILE A 319 13.49 -2.10 4.07
C ILE A 319 14.47 -1.70 2.98
N THR A 320 15.75 -1.87 3.26
CA THR A 320 16.88 -1.34 2.47
C THR A 320 17.71 -2.42 1.78
N ARG A 321 17.35 -3.70 1.98
CA ARG A 321 17.78 -4.86 1.19
C ARG A 321 16.61 -5.85 1.00
N SER A 322 16.78 -6.82 0.10
CA SER A 322 15.86 -7.95 -0.09
C SER A 322 15.73 -8.80 1.19
N ILE A 323 14.50 -9.03 1.66
CA ILE A 323 14.24 -9.95 2.76
C ILE A 323 14.21 -11.38 2.22
N ASN A 324 15.04 -12.26 2.79
CA ASN A 324 15.08 -13.67 2.42
C ASN A 324 13.82 -14.42 2.91
N VAL A 325 13.34 -15.35 2.10
CA VAL A 325 12.22 -16.24 2.38
C VAL A 325 12.72 -17.68 2.19
N ASP A 326 13.18 -18.27 3.30
CA ASP A 326 13.78 -19.61 3.31
C ASP A 326 12.75 -20.75 3.41
N THR A 327 11.48 -20.44 3.61
CA THR A 327 10.39 -21.41 3.84
C THR A 327 9.03 -20.77 3.58
N ASP A 328 7.97 -21.58 3.46
CA ASP A 328 6.62 -21.09 3.17
C ASP A 328 6.07 -20.18 4.27
N VAL A 329 5.81 -18.91 3.97
CA VAL A 329 5.33 -17.93 4.95
C VAL A 329 4.22 -17.06 4.39
N THR A 330 3.28 -16.68 5.26
CA THR A 330 2.30 -15.65 4.94
C THR A 330 2.68 -14.31 5.55
N LEU A 331 2.92 -13.28 4.73
CA LEU A 331 3.10 -11.90 5.16
C LEU A 331 1.74 -11.20 5.28
N ASP A 332 1.30 -10.89 6.50
CA ASP A 332 0.09 -10.10 6.77
C ASP A 332 0.45 -8.63 6.97
N LEU A 333 0.21 -7.82 5.93
CA LEU A 333 0.49 -6.39 5.92
C LEU A 333 -0.37 -5.61 6.94
N ASN A 334 -1.52 -6.14 7.38
CA ASN A 334 -2.29 -5.63 8.52
C ASN A 334 -2.46 -4.09 8.57
N GLY A 335 -2.79 -3.50 7.41
CA GLY A 335 -3.02 -2.06 7.30
C GLY A 335 -1.78 -1.20 7.04
N LYS A 336 -0.58 -1.80 6.87
CA LYS A 336 0.72 -1.12 6.91
C LYS A 336 1.45 -1.06 5.56
N LYS A 337 2.35 -0.09 5.44
CA LYS A 337 3.27 0.01 4.30
C LYS A 337 4.63 -0.61 4.64
N VAL A 338 5.15 -1.41 3.71
CA VAL A 338 6.55 -1.85 3.66
C VAL A 338 7.18 -1.17 2.44
N THR A 339 8.06 -0.20 2.66
CA THR A 339 8.67 0.61 1.58
C THR A 339 10.06 0.09 1.26
N ALA A 340 10.36 -0.16 -0.01
CA ALA A 340 11.72 -0.41 -0.48
C ALA A 340 12.50 0.93 -0.54
N GLY A 341 13.59 1.01 0.21
CA GLY A 341 14.45 2.20 0.35
C GLY A 341 15.70 2.13 -0.52
N GLY A 342 16.16 3.29 -1.00
CA GLY A 342 17.29 3.37 -1.94
C GLY A 342 16.96 2.72 -3.28
N ASN A 343 17.93 2.02 -3.87
CA ASN A 343 17.80 1.36 -5.17
C ASN A 343 17.18 -0.05 -5.12
N LEU A 344 16.52 -0.41 -4.01
CA LEU A 344 15.96 -1.76 -3.82
C LEU A 344 14.73 -2.00 -4.69
N VAL A 345 14.85 -2.90 -5.68
CA VAL A 345 13.76 -3.31 -6.59
C VAL A 345 13.24 -4.74 -6.39
N GLN A 346 13.87 -5.51 -5.51
CA GLN A 346 13.47 -6.88 -5.15
C GLN A 346 13.25 -6.95 -3.64
N PRO A 347 12.06 -6.56 -3.12
CA PRO A 347 11.84 -6.42 -1.67
C PRO A 347 11.91 -7.76 -0.92
N PHE A 348 11.59 -8.85 -1.62
CA PHE A 348 11.66 -10.23 -1.13
C PHE A 348 12.44 -11.08 -2.12
N TYR A 349 13.25 -12.00 -1.61
CA TYR A 349 14.01 -12.99 -2.36
C TYR A 349 13.64 -14.38 -1.83
N MET A 350 13.38 -15.33 -2.73
CA MET A 350 12.92 -16.67 -2.36
C MET A 350 14.09 -17.64 -2.46
N SER A 351 14.29 -18.48 -1.44
CA SER A 351 15.18 -19.63 -1.60
C SER A 351 14.52 -20.69 -2.50
N GLU A 352 15.28 -21.70 -2.91
CA GLU A 352 14.78 -22.89 -3.63
C GLU A 352 13.64 -23.64 -2.92
N GLN A 353 13.34 -23.32 -1.65
CA GLN A 353 12.36 -24.01 -0.80
C GLN A 353 11.34 -23.09 -0.11
N GLY A 354 11.26 -21.80 -0.47
CA GLY A 354 10.43 -20.82 0.25
C GLY A 354 9.37 -20.09 -0.56
N LYS A 355 8.08 -20.33 -0.30
CA LYS A 355 6.98 -19.58 -0.92
C LYS A 355 6.48 -18.42 -0.06
N LEU A 356 6.50 -17.19 -0.60
CA LEU A 356 5.84 -16.04 0.02
C LEU A 356 4.38 -15.93 -0.42
N THR A 357 3.45 -15.94 0.54
CA THR A 357 2.07 -15.48 0.33
C THR A 357 1.88 -14.11 0.96
N VAL A 358 1.50 -13.07 0.21
CA VAL A 358 1.17 -11.76 0.80
C VAL A 358 -0.35 -11.62 0.97
N LYS A 359 -0.78 -11.08 2.11
CA LYS A 359 -2.18 -10.69 2.35
C LYS A 359 -2.25 -9.38 3.10
N ASN A 360 -3.37 -8.67 2.97
CA ASN A 360 -3.64 -7.48 3.78
C ASN A 360 -4.96 -7.62 4.53
N SER A 361 -4.90 -7.75 5.86
CA SER A 361 -6.10 -7.86 6.70
C SER A 361 -6.83 -6.52 6.96
N SER A 362 -6.57 -5.49 6.14
CA SER A 362 -7.18 -4.17 6.18
C SER A 362 -7.13 -3.50 4.80
N ASN A 363 -8.08 -2.61 4.50
CA ASN A 363 -8.21 -1.89 3.22
C ASN A 363 -7.14 -0.77 3.02
N SER A 364 -5.93 -0.94 3.53
CA SER A 364 -4.88 0.10 3.53
C SER A 364 -3.48 -0.50 3.63
N GLY A 365 -2.47 0.15 3.06
CA GLY A 365 -1.11 -0.40 3.05
C GLY A 365 -0.84 -1.34 1.88
N GLY A 366 0.40 -1.81 1.78
CA GLY A 366 0.97 -2.39 0.57
C GLY A 366 2.50 -2.42 0.61
N ILE A 367 3.11 -3.01 -0.40
CA ILE A 367 4.56 -3.03 -0.59
C ILE A 367 4.93 -1.95 -1.62
N MET A 368 5.63 -0.90 -1.20
CA MET A 368 5.90 0.27 -2.04
C MET A 368 7.33 0.22 -2.57
N VAL A 369 7.50 0.13 -3.89
CA VAL A 369 8.81 0.11 -4.56
C VAL A 369 8.95 1.37 -5.40
N ASN A 370 10.00 2.16 -5.16
CA ASN A 370 10.28 3.34 -5.96
C ASN A 370 11.12 2.92 -7.18
N VAL A 371 10.69 3.28 -8.38
CA VAL A 371 11.34 2.88 -9.63
C VAL A 371 11.80 4.09 -10.45
N ASN A 372 12.81 3.85 -11.29
CA ASN A 372 13.38 4.78 -12.25
C ASN A 372 13.63 4.03 -13.59
N PRO A 373 13.92 4.74 -14.70
CA PRO A 373 14.10 4.12 -16.02
C PRO A 373 15.05 2.93 -16.08
N THR A 374 16.12 2.91 -15.27
CA THR A 374 17.13 1.85 -15.29
C THR A 374 16.71 0.58 -14.55
N ASN A 375 15.66 0.63 -13.71
CA ASN A 375 15.32 -0.46 -12.78
C ASN A 375 13.85 -0.89 -12.79
N ALA A 376 12.94 -0.18 -13.46
CA ALA A 376 11.50 -0.47 -13.43
C ALA A 376 11.15 -1.86 -13.95
N GLN A 377 11.72 -2.30 -15.09
CA GLN A 377 11.50 -3.66 -15.59
C GLN A 377 12.00 -4.74 -14.61
N LYS A 378 13.10 -4.47 -13.89
CA LYS A 378 13.59 -5.38 -12.83
C LYS A 378 12.63 -5.43 -11.65
N ALA A 379 12.07 -4.29 -11.23
CA ALA A 379 11.03 -4.25 -10.19
C ALA A 379 9.74 -4.98 -10.60
N LEU A 380 9.33 -4.84 -11.87
CA LEU A 380 8.15 -5.49 -12.43
C LEU A 380 8.30 -7.03 -12.47
N ASN A 381 9.51 -7.52 -12.75
CA ASN A 381 9.81 -8.95 -12.67
C ASN A 381 9.65 -9.50 -11.24
N TYR A 382 10.06 -8.74 -10.21
CA TYR A 382 10.00 -9.17 -8.79
C TYR A 382 8.77 -8.71 -8.02
N ALA A 383 7.77 -8.11 -8.68
CA ALA A 383 6.53 -7.71 -8.03
C ALA A 383 5.80 -8.92 -7.43
N VAL A 384 5.51 -8.84 -6.12
CA VAL A 384 4.64 -9.75 -5.35
C VAL A 384 3.25 -9.14 -5.17
N ASP A 385 2.28 -9.92 -4.71
CA ASP A 385 0.95 -9.40 -4.36
C ASP A 385 1.01 -8.16 -3.44
N TYR A 386 0.09 -7.21 -3.65
CA TYR A 386 0.04 -5.88 -3.01
C TYR A 386 1.23 -4.95 -3.29
N THR A 387 1.98 -5.16 -4.38
CA THR A 387 3.06 -4.26 -4.81
C THR A 387 2.53 -3.00 -5.52
N THR A 388 2.90 -1.83 -5.00
CA THR A 388 2.81 -0.54 -5.69
C THR A 388 4.18 -0.16 -6.24
N LEU A 389 4.32 -0.10 -7.56
CA LEU A 389 5.46 0.56 -8.21
C LEU A 389 5.17 2.06 -8.32
N ASN A 390 5.98 2.88 -7.64
CA ASN A 390 5.93 4.33 -7.66
C ASN A 390 7.03 4.85 -8.60
N PHE A 391 6.65 5.36 -9.76
CA PHE A 391 7.55 5.80 -10.81
C PHE A 391 8.02 7.24 -10.54
N ALA A 392 9.33 7.44 -10.51
CA ALA A 392 9.91 8.79 -10.56
C ALA A 392 9.72 9.42 -11.95
N PRO A 393 9.89 10.75 -12.11
CA PRO A 393 9.95 11.39 -13.42
C PRO A 393 11.10 10.81 -14.27
N GLY A 394 10.87 10.66 -15.58
CA GLY A 394 11.82 10.06 -16.53
C GLY A 394 11.11 9.30 -17.64
N ASP A 395 11.86 8.98 -18.70
CA ASP A 395 11.42 8.13 -19.82
C ASP A 395 11.82 6.67 -19.56
N TYR A 396 10.84 5.78 -19.54
CA TYR A 396 10.97 4.36 -19.23
C TYR A 396 10.95 3.47 -20.48
N GLY A 397 10.73 4.03 -21.67
CA GLY A 397 10.57 3.25 -22.90
C GLY A 397 9.43 2.24 -22.81
N LYS A 398 9.69 1.01 -23.25
CA LYS A 398 8.73 -0.11 -23.23
C LYS A 398 8.96 -0.99 -22.00
N LEU A 399 7.89 -1.19 -21.21
CA LEU A 399 7.84 -2.14 -20.09
C LEU A 399 6.92 -3.31 -20.42
N GLU A 400 7.20 -4.48 -19.84
CA GLU A 400 6.45 -5.71 -20.12
C GLU A 400 6.23 -6.60 -18.89
N ILE A 401 4.97 -6.95 -18.64
CA ILE A 401 4.59 -8.15 -17.88
C ILE A 401 4.50 -9.29 -18.88
N ARG A 402 5.50 -10.18 -18.85
CA ARG A 402 5.44 -11.49 -19.50
C ARG A 402 5.64 -12.58 -18.48
N ASN A 403 5.20 -13.78 -18.80
CA ASN A 403 5.50 -15.00 -18.04
C ASN A 403 6.95 -15.51 -18.29
N ARG A 404 7.92 -14.58 -18.30
CA ARG A 404 9.36 -14.85 -18.27
C ARG A 404 9.82 -15.35 -16.90
N THR A 405 8.97 -15.23 -15.88
CA THR A 405 9.17 -15.51 -14.45
C THR A 405 8.13 -16.53 -13.99
N ILE A 406 8.55 -17.52 -13.20
CA ILE A 406 7.85 -18.80 -13.01
C ILE A 406 7.35 -18.97 -11.57
N ASP A 407 6.04 -19.20 -11.37
CA ASP A 407 5.58 -20.21 -10.40
C ASP A 407 5.43 -21.54 -11.16
N LYS A 408 6.00 -22.63 -10.64
CA LYS A 408 5.85 -23.96 -11.24
C LYS A 408 4.54 -24.61 -10.82
N ILE A 409 3.69 -24.93 -11.80
CA ILE A 409 2.50 -25.78 -11.60
C ILE A 409 2.96 -27.23 -11.37
N GLU A 410 2.22 -28.01 -10.58
CA GLU A 410 2.56 -29.40 -10.25
C GLU A 410 2.81 -30.27 -11.49
N ASP A 411 3.85 -31.12 -11.45
CA ASP A 411 4.19 -32.10 -12.50
C ASP A 411 3.18 -33.27 -12.57
N SER A 412 1.92 -32.98 -12.87
CA SER A 412 1.01 -34.02 -13.35
C SER A 412 1.35 -34.41 -14.79
N GLU A 413 1.09 -35.66 -15.19
CA GLU A 413 1.48 -36.17 -16.52
C GLU A 413 0.85 -35.37 -17.67
N ASN A 414 -0.27 -34.68 -17.41
CA ASN A 414 -1.02 -33.86 -18.37
C ASN A 414 -0.68 -32.35 -18.31
N MET A 415 0.20 -31.90 -17.41
CA MET A 415 0.52 -30.47 -17.20
C MET A 415 2.01 -30.12 -17.27
N LYS A 416 2.88 -31.09 -17.57
CA LYS A 416 4.31 -30.86 -17.88
C LYS A 416 4.45 -29.74 -18.93
N GLY A 417 5.34 -28.79 -18.67
CA GLY A 417 5.57 -27.62 -19.54
C GLY A 417 4.54 -26.49 -19.40
N ARG A 418 3.71 -26.44 -18.34
CA ARG A 418 2.85 -25.26 -18.04
C ARG A 418 3.37 -24.47 -16.84
N TYR A 419 3.43 -23.16 -16.98
CA TYR A 419 3.75 -22.22 -15.89
C TYR A 419 2.68 -21.14 -15.78
N GLU A 420 2.42 -20.70 -14.55
CA GLU A 420 1.39 -19.72 -14.21
C GLU A 420 2.03 -18.58 -13.43
N ARG A 421 1.50 -17.35 -13.55
CA ARG A 421 1.82 -16.26 -12.63
C ARG A 421 0.54 -15.52 -12.28
N THR A 422 0.29 -15.40 -11.00
CA THR A 422 -0.82 -14.61 -10.45
C THR A 422 -0.28 -13.29 -9.92
N LEU A 423 -0.99 -12.19 -10.20
CA LEU A 423 -0.65 -10.85 -9.74
C LEU A 423 -1.87 -10.17 -9.10
N LYS A 424 -1.89 -10.08 -7.77
CA LYS A 424 -2.99 -9.48 -7.00
C LYS A 424 -2.65 -8.11 -6.43
N HIS A 425 -3.58 -7.17 -6.50
CA HIS A 425 -3.47 -5.81 -5.93
C HIS A 425 -2.21 -5.06 -6.40
N ILE A 426 -1.83 -5.23 -7.67
CA ILE A 426 -0.66 -4.55 -8.25
C ILE A 426 -1.04 -3.15 -8.73
N THR A 427 -0.22 -2.16 -8.39
CA THR A 427 -0.51 -0.74 -8.67
C THR A 427 0.70 -0.05 -9.31
N PHE A 428 0.49 0.67 -10.40
CA PHE A 428 1.50 1.48 -11.09
C PHE A 428 1.10 2.95 -10.99
N ILE A 429 1.88 3.77 -10.29
CA ILE A 429 1.60 5.22 -10.11
C ILE A 429 2.73 6.03 -10.74
N GLY A 430 2.38 6.88 -11.70
CA GLY A 430 3.28 7.89 -12.26
C GLY A 430 3.40 9.14 -11.38
N GLN A 431 4.57 9.76 -11.41
CA GLN A 431 4.77 11.15 -10.99
C GLN A 431 4.75 12.05 -12.24
N GLU A 432 4.62 13.36 -12.07
CA GLU A 432 4.62 14.28 -13.21
C GLU A 432 5.94 14.18 -13.98
N GLY A 433 5.87 13.90 -15.29
CA GLY A 433 7.02 13.61 -16.13
C GLY A 433 7.46 12.14 -16.17
N THR A 434 6.67 11.19 -15.64
CA THR A 434 6.82 9.75 -15.92
C THR A 434 6.27 9.43 -17.31
N ILE A 435 7.16 9.10 -18.25
CA ILE A 435 6.85 8.84 -19.67
C ILE A 435 7.14 7.37 -20.02
N LEU A 436 6.21 6.71 -20.73
CA LEU A 436 6.37 5.37 -21.30
C LEU A 436 6.09 5.40 -22.81
N GLU A 437 6.77 4.55 -23.58
CA GLU A 437 6.36 4.24 -24.96
C GLU A 437 5.20 3.22 -24.97
N GLN A 438 5.28 2.20 -24.11
CA GLN A 438 4.31 1.12 -24.01
C GLN A 438 4.41 0.40 -22.65
N PHE A 439 3.27 -0.11 -22.17
CA PHE A 439 3.16 -1.14 -21.16
C PHE A 439 2.45 -2.37 -21.75
N LEU A 440 3.21 -3.44 -21.98
CA LEU A 440 2.73 -4.71 -22.54
C LEU A 440 2.40 -5.71 -21.42
N VAL A 441 1.29 -6.41 -21.53
CA VAL A 441 0.91 -7.54 -20.68
C VAL A 441 0.57 -8.71 -21.60
N GLN A 442 1.31 -9.82 -21.51
CA GLN A 442 1.19 -10.92 -22.47
C GLN A 442 1.53 -12.30 -21.85
N PRO A 443 0.63 -13.31 -21.93
CA PRO A 443 0.98 -14.69 -21.65
C PRO A 443 1.89 -15.22 -22.77
N GLY A 444 2.98 -15.87 -22.38
CA GLY A 444 3.97 -16.41 -23.30
C GLY A 444 3.54 -17.73 -23.95
N HIS A 445 4.04 -17.94 -25.17
CA HIS A 445 3.97 -19.20 -25.89
C HIS A 445 5.36 -19.51 -26.44
N HIS A 446 6.05 -20.51 -25.85
CA HIS A 446 7.50 -20.66 -26.00
C HIS A 446 7.88 -22.01 -26.62
N TYR A 447 8.10 -21.99 -27.93
CA TYR A 447 8.80 -23.05 -28.68
C TYR A 447 10.24 -22.63 -29.00
N SER A 448 11.18 -23.57 -28.93
CA SER A 448 12.50 -23.52 -29.58
C SER A 448 12.45 -24.47 -30.77
N SER A 449 12.42 -23.94 -32.00
CA SER A 449 12.33 -24.73 -33.24
C SER A 449 13.64 -25.46 -33.59
N ASP A 450 14.67 -25.22 -32.79
CA ASP A 450 16.07 -25.60 -32.97
C ASP A 450 16.61 -26.44 -31.80
N GLY A 451 15.83 -26.64 -30.73
CA GLY A 451 16.21 -27.45 -29.56
C GLY A 451 17.37 -26.88 -28.73
N THR A 452 17.63 -25.57 -28.82
CA THR A 452 18.67 -24.86 -28.04
C THR A 452 18.15 -24.29 -26.72
N GLY A 453 16.82 -24.22 -26.56
CA GLY A 453 16.15 -23.62 -25.42
C GLY A 453 16.11 -22.09 -25.46
N ARG A 454 15.14 -21.48 -24.75
CA ARG A 454 15.07 -20.02 -24.60
C ARG A 454 15.51 -19.59 -23.21
N GLU A 455 16.17 -18.43 -23.14
CA GLU A 455 16.48 -17.77 -21.87
C GLU A 455 15.21 -17.16 -21.27
N MET A 456 14.95 -17.52 -20.01
CA MET A 456 13.90 -17.00 -19.14
C MET A 456 14.51 -16.60 -17.79
N VAL A 457 13.82 -15.79 -16.99
CA VAL A 457 14.33 -15.30 -15.71
C VAL A 457 13.64 -16.08 -14.60
N ASP A 458 14.34 -16.92 -13.85
CA ASP A 458 13.73 -17.57 -12.70
C ASP A 458 13.26 -16.52 -11.68
N TYR A 459 12.04 -16.70 -11.15
CA TYR A 459 11.45 -15.77 -10.18
C TYR A 459 12.05 -15.93 -8.79
N ALA A 460 12.45 -17.14 -8.40
CA ALA A 460 13.04 -17.40 -7.10
C ALA A 460 14.47 -16.84 -7.02
N THR A 461 15.36 -17.32 -7.90
CA THR A 461 16.78 -16.93 -7.91
C THR A 461 17.05 -15.59 -8.58
N GLY A 462 16.26 -15.19 -9.58
CA GLY A 462 16.51 -14.01 -10.41
C GLY A 462 17.51 -14.22 -11.55
N GLU A 463 17.94 -15.46 -11.81
CA GLU A 463 18.94 -15.79 -12.83
C GLU A 463 18.34 -16.12 -14.21
N ASN A 464 19.14 -15.97 -15.26
CA ASN A 464 18.76 -16.37 -16.63
C ASN A 464 18.89 -17.90 -16.79
N ILE A 465 17.78 -18.62 -16.67
CA ILE A 465 17.71 -20.07 -16.94
C ILE A 465 17.44 -20.34 -18.43
N LYS A 466 18.04 -21.39 -19.00
CA LYS A 466 17.67 -21.91 -20.32
C LYS A 466 16.70 -23.07 -20.18
N VAL A 467 15.44 -22.84 -20.52
CA VAL A 467 14.44 -23.91 -20.56
C VAL A 467 14.44 -24.51 -21.97
N ASN A 468 14.71 -25.81 -22.05
CA ASN A 468 14.85 -26.55 -23.30
C ASN A 468 13.96 -27.80 -23.29
N GLU A 469 12.68 -27.59 -23.60
CA GLU A 469 11.69 -28.66 -23.79
C GLU A 469 11.20 -28.62 -25.25
N ALA A 470 11.14 -29.79 -25.90
CA ALA A 470 10.72 -29.92 -27.29
C ALA A 470 9.19 -29.79 -27.49
N ASN A 471 8.45 -29.72 -26.38
CA ASN A 471 7.01 -29.47 -26.33
C ASN A 471 6.78 -28.00 -25.94
N GLY A 472 5.77 -27.35 -26.53
CA GLY A 472 5.52 -25.92 -26.32
C GLY A 472 5.11 -25.58 -24.90
N TYR A 473 5.81 -24.61 -24.29
CA TYR A 473 5.41 -24.07 -22.99
C TYR A 473 4.24 -23.08 -23.16
N PHE A 474 3.13 -23.38 -22.48
CA PHE A 474 1.96 -22.51 -22.32
C PHE A 474 2.01 -21.73 -21.01
N SER A 475 1.97 -20.41 -21.11
CA SER A 475 1.83 -19.52 -19.96
C SER A 475 0.38 -19.25 -19.61
N ILE A 476 0.09 -19.11 -18.32
CA ILE A 476 -1.15 -18.48 -17.82
C ILE A 476 -0.76 -17.24 -17.01
N LEU A 477 -1.38 -16.10 -17.33
CA LEU A 477 -1.32 -14.89 -16.50
C LEU A 477 -2.69 -14.65 -15.87
N ASN A 478 -2.76 -14.65 -14.53
CA ASN A 478 -3.93 -14.24 -13.77
C ASN A 478 -3.70 -12.86 -13.18
N ILE A 479 -4.70 -11.98 -13.27
CA ILE A 479 -4.64 -10.61 -12.79
C ILE A 479 -5.88 -10.32 -11.95
N ASP A 480 -5.69 -9.71 -10.79
CA ASP A 480 -6.74 -9.47 -9.80
C ASP A 480 -6.46 -8.12 -9.11
N HIS A 481 -7.33 -7.13 -9.27
CA HIS A 481 -7.13 -5.77 -8.77
C HIS A 481 -5.82 -5.10 -9.28
N MET A 482 -5.64 -5.01 -10.61
CA MET A 482 -4.52 -4.26 -11.20
C MET A 482 -4.91 -2.81 -11.49
N THR A 483 -4.05 -1.85 -11.14
CA THR A 483 -4.32 -0.41 -11.34
C THR A 483 -3.15 0.30 -12.04
N PHE A 484 -3.46 1.04 -13.11
CA PHE A 484 -2.58 2.04 -13.72
C PHE A 484 -3.11 3.43 -13.35
N GLN A 485 -2.25 4.32 -12.83
CA GLN A 485 -2.65 5.67 -12.42
C GLN A 485 -1.61 6.75 -12.78
N ASN A 486 -2.06 7.87 -13.35
CA ASN A 486 -1.26 9.07 -13.60
C ASN A 486 0.04 8.83 -14.40
N LEU A 487 0.03 7.86 -15.32
CA LEU A 487 1.13 7.57 -16.24
C LEU A 487 0.95 8.37 -17.55
N GLU A 488 2.03 8.86 -18.15
CA GLU A 488 1.99 9.46 -19.49
C GLU A 488 2.60 8.51 -20.53
N PHE A 489 1.90 8.31 -21.64
CA PHE A 489 2.32 7.48 -22.75
C PHE A 489 2.59 8.35 -23.99
N LYS A 490 3.82 8.26 -24.53
CA LYS A 490 4.29 8.97 -25.72
C LYS A 490 5.02 7.99 -26.62
N SER A 491 4.53 7.82 -27.85
CA SER A 491 5.09 6.91 -28.84
C SER A 491 4.83 7.44 -30.24
N THR A 492 5.63 6.98 -31.20
CA THR A 492 5.40 7.13 -32.65
C THR A 492 5.39 5.78 -33.37
N LYS A 493 5.41 4.68 -32.61
CA LYS A 493 5.49 3.30 -33.10
C LYS A 493 4.09 2.77 -33.41
N ASN A 494 3.95 1.85 -34.37
CA ASN A 494 2.67 1.22 -34.69
C ASN A 494 2.35 0.08 -33.70
N GLU A 495 2.24 0.41 -32.42
CA GLU A 495 1.91 -0.50 -31.33
C GLU A 495 0.98 0.20 -30.31
N PRO A 496 0.17 -0.53 -29.52
CA PRO A 496 -0.69 0.11 -28.53
C PRO A 496 0.10 0.58 -27.31
N ALA A 497 -0.39 1.59 -26.59
CA ALA A 497 0.31 2.14 -25.43
C ALA A 497 0.11 1.30 -24.15
N ILE A 498 -1.13 1.00 -23.74
CA ILE A 498 -1.40 -0.11 -22.83
C ILE A 498 -1.94 -1.27 -23.68
N TYR A 499 -1.23 -2.39 -23.70
CA TYR A 499 -1.60 -3.56 -24.50
C TYR A 499 -1.69 -4.82 -23.65
N PHE A 500 -2.90 -5.33 -23.43
CA PHE A 500 -3.12 -6.71 -22.95
C PHE A 500 -3.29 -7.58 -24.19
N ALA A 501 -2.25 -8.34 -24.52
CA ALA A 501 -2.12 -9.10 -25.76
C ALA A 501 -2.22 -10.60 -25.51
N TYR A 502 -3.28 -11.27 -26.01
CA TYR A 502 -3.26 -12.72 -26.14
C TYR A 502 -2.31 -13.19 -27.26
N TRP A 503 -2.05 -14.50 -27.34
CA TRP A 503 -1.27 -15.11 -28.43
C TRP A 503 -2.02 -16.26 -29.07
N TYR A 504 -2.10 -16.27 -30.41
CA TYR A 504 -2.84 -17.26 -31.19
C TYR A 504 -2.05 -17.64 -32.46
N ASN A 505 -1.85 -18.94 -32.70
CA ASN A 505 -1.10 -19.44 -33.86
C ASN A 505 -1.96 -20.19 -34.91
N GLY A 506 -3.28 -20.26 -34.72
CA GLY A 506 -4.22 -20.97 -35.61
C GLY A 506 -4.71 -22.32 -35.12
N GLN A 507 -4.04 -22.97 -34.15
CA GLN A 507 -4.50 -24.21 -33.50
C GLN A 507 -4.28 -24.21 -31.98
N GLU A 508 -3.27 -23.49 -31.49
CA GLU A 508 -2.90 -23.36 -30.09
C GLU A 508 -2.86 -21.89 -29.69
N ALA A 509 -3.43 -21.57 -28.52
CA ALA A 509 -3.52 -20.22 -28.01
C ALA A 509 -2.99 -20.15 -26.57
N ALA A 510 -2.12 -19.17 -26.30
CA ALA A 510 -1.85 -18.75 -24.93
C ALA A 510 -2.83 -17.61 -24.62
N GLN A 511 -3.89 -17.97 -23.89
CA GLN A 511 -4.91 -17.07 -23.39
C GLN A 511 -4.52 -16.53 -22.01
N PHE A 512 -5.14 -15.45 -21.57
CA PHE A 512 -5.10 -15.06 -20.16
C PHE A 512 -5.85 -16.09 -19.30
N GLY A 513 -5.51 -16.15 -18.02
CA GLY A 513 -6.46 -16.65 -17.02
C GLY A 513 -7.46 -15.54 -16.67
N PRO A 514 -8.08 -15.58 -15.47
CA PRO A 514 -8.93 -14.48 -15.02
C PRO A 514 -8.15 -13.16 -14.96
N VAL A 515 -8.70 -12.11 -15.58
CA VAL A 515 -8.25 -10.71 -15.47
C VAL A 515 -9.41 -9.91 -14.87
N ASP A 516 -9.38 -9.73 -13.56
CA ASP A 516 -10.46 -9.13 -12.78
C ASP A 516 -10.03 -7.84 -12.07
N HIS A 517 -10.98 -6.92 -11.88
CA HIS A 517 -10.80 -5.62 -11.24
C HIS A 517 -9.65 -4.77 -11.86
N LEU A 518 -9.59 -4.70 -13.19
CA LEU A 518 -8.60 -3.89 -13.92
C LEU A 518 -9.01 -2.41 -13.98
N THR A 519 -8.17 -1.51 -13.45
CA THR A 519 -8.38 -0.06 -13.46
C THR A 519 -7.30 0.68 -14.25
N ILE A 520 -7.68 1.62 -15.10
CA ILE A 520 -6.79 2.55 -15.81
C ILE A 520 -7.34 3.97 -15.60
N ASN A 521 -6.66 4.78 -14.78
CA ASN A 521 -7.18 6.02 -14.22
C ASN A 521 -6.23 7.21 -14.42
N GLU A 522 -6.73 8.38 -14.82
CA GLU A 522 -5.94 9.64 -14.92
C GLU A 522 -4.68 9.56 -15.82
N CYS A 523 -4.55 8.54 -16.66
CA CYS A 523 -3.41 8.39 -17.56
C CYS A 523 -3.55 9.30 -18.79
N LYS A 524 -2.41 9.70 -19.36
CA LYS A 524 -2.32 10.57 -20.54
C LYS A 524 -1.69 9.80 -21.69
N PHE A 525 -2.18 9.98 -22.91
CA PHE A 525 -1.71 9.28 -24.10
C PHE A 525 -1.60 10.27 -25.26
N ASN A 526 -0.42 10.42 -25.85
CA ASN A 526 -0.19 11.19 -27.08
C ASN A 526 0.66 10.35 -28.04
N LEU A 527 0.01 9.67 -28.99
CA LEU A 527 0.62 8.55 -29.73
C LEU A 527 0.99 8.87 -31.18
N GLU A 528 0.78 10.12 -31.62
CA GLU A 528 1.29 10.76 -32.85
C GLU A 528 1.38 9.88 -34.12
N ASN A 529 0.47 8.92 -34.31
CA ASN A 529 0.60 7.86 -35.31
C ASN A 529 -0.76 7.40 -35.86
N SER A 530 -0.84 7.27 -37.17
CA SER A 530 -2.00 6.80 -37.93
C SER A 530 -1.96 5.30 -38.26
N GLY A 531 -0.93 4.57 -37.82
CA GLY A 531 -0.80 3.13 -38.00
C GLY A 531 -1.90 2.34 -37.26
N ASN A 532 -2.43 1.31 -37.92
CA ASN A 532 -3.66 0.61 -37.51
C ASN A 532 -3.61 -0.19 -36.20
N SER A 533 -2.43 -0.33 -35.59
CA SER A 533 -2.21 -0.99 -34.30
C SER A 533 -1.90 0.01 -33.17
N SER A 534 -2.05 1.32 -33.41
CA SER A 534 -1.65 2.38 -32.48
C SER A 534 -2.79 2.79 -31.52
N GLN A 535 -3.34 1.86 -30.76
CA GLN A 535 -4.42 2.17 -29.79
C GLN A 535 -3.88 2.73 -28.47
N ALA A 536 -4.62 3.62 -27.80
CA ALA A 536 -4.21 4.09 -26.47
C ALA A 536 -4.37 3.00 -25.39
N ILE A 537 -5.53 2.33 -25.38
CA ILE A 537 -5.77 1.15 -24.55
C ILE A 537 -6.29 0.05 -25.46
N ASN A 538 -5.58 -1.08 -25.49
CA ASN A 538 -5.96 -2.28 -26.21
C ASN A 538 -6.03 -3.46 -25.22
N LEU A 539 -7.24 -3.95 -24.95
CA LEU A 539 -7.45 -5.25 -24.29
C LEU A 539 -7.93 -6.25 -25.33
N SER A 540 -7.06 -7.18 -25.73
CA SER A 540 -7.33 -8.18 -26.76
C SER A 540 -7.38 -9.60 -26.18
N GLU A 541 -8.39 -10.36 -26.55
CA GLU A 541 -8.54 -11.80 -26.27
C GLU A 541 -9.23 -12.52 -27.45
N GLY A 542 -9.02 -13.83 -27.56
CA GLY A 542 -9.58 -14.68 -28.61
C GLY A 542 -10.01 -16.03 -28.03
N GLY A 543 -10.99 -16.00 -27.14
CA GLY A 543 -11.39 -17.15 -26.32
C GLY A 543 -12.76 -16.98 -25.67
N THR A 544 -12.95 -17.60 -24.51
CA THR A 544 -14.22 -17.60 -23.76
C THR A 544 -14.10 -16.84 -22.45
N HIS A 545 -14.00 -15.52 -22.58
CA HIS A 545 -14.23 -14.50 -21.53
C HIS A 545 -13.19 -14.48 -20.40
N THR A 546 -12.18 -13.60 -20.50
CA THR A 546 -11.16 -13.41 -19.45
C THR A 546 -11.26 -12.10 -18.67
N PHE A 547 -11.92 -11.06 -19.20
CA PHE A 547 -11.91 -9.71 -18.61
C PHE A 547 -13.17 -9.39 -17.80
N HIS A 548 -12.99 -9.03 -16.53
CA HIS A 548 -14.07 -8.69 -15.58
C HIS A 548 -13.74 -7.41 -14.79
N ASN A 549 -14.79 -6.70 -14.34
CA ASN A 549 -14.71 -5.47 -13.54
C ASN A 549 -13.70 -4.44 -14.09
N VAL A 550 -13.83 -4.05 -15.36
CA VAL A 550 -12.88 -3.19 -16.08
C VAL A 550 -13.30 -1.72 -15.98
N SER A 551 -12.43 -0.87 -15.45
CA SER A 551 -12.70 0.54 -15.13
C SER A 551 -11.68 1.47 -15.79
N ILE A 552 -12.06 2.12 -16.89
CA ILE A 552 -11.22 3.08 -17.64
C ILE A 552 -11.74 4.50 -17.40
N LYS A 553 -11.03 5.28 -16.57
CA LYS A 553 -11.54 6.52 -15.97
C LYS A 553 -10.63 7.74 -16.14
N ASP A 554 -11.22 8.89 -16.44
CA ASP A 554 -10.58 10.20 -16.37
C ASP A 554 -9.27 10.34 -17.18
N ASN A 555 -9.08 9.49 -18.19
CA ASN A 555 -7.87 9.48 -19.03
C ASN A 555 -7.96 10.54 -20.13
N VAL A 556 -6.80 11.05 -20.58
CA VAL A 556 -6.70 11.96 -21.73
C VAL A 556 -5.97 11.25 -22.86
N VAL A 557 -6.64 11.08 -24.01
CA VAL A 557 -6.09 10.42 -25.20
C VAL A 557 -6.08 11.40 -26.37
N GLU A 558 -4.92 11.58 -27.00
CA GLU A 558 -4.77 12.38 -28.22
C GLU A 558 -4.02 11.60 -29.32
N LYS A 559 -4.46 11.79 -30.57
CA LYS A 559 -3.76 11.36 -31.81
C LYS A 559 -3.48 9.84 -31.96
N ALA A 560 -4.15 9.00 -31.16
CA ALA A 560 -4.09 7.55 -31.31
C ALA A 560 -4.87 7.09 -32.57
N TYR A 561 -4.59 5.89 -33.08
CA TYR A 561 -5.39 5.32 -34.17
C TYR A 561 -6.81 5.00 -33.70
N GLN A 562 -6.94 4.33 -32.55
CA GLN A 562 -8.18 4.22 -31.80
C GLN A 562 -7.91 4.59 -30.34
N GLY A 563 -8.92 5.11 -29.64
CA GLY A 563 -8.79 5.45 -28.23
C GLY A 563 -8.77 4.19 -27.36
N ILE A 564 -9.95 3.68 -27.05
CA ILE A 564 -10.14 2.46 -26.25
C ILE A 564 -10.64 1.36 -27.18
N TYR A 565 -9.89 0.26 -27.25
CA TYR A 565 -10.22 -0.95 -28.00
C TYR A 565 -10.31 -2.14 -27.04
N LEU A 566 -11.51 -2.72 -26.92
CA LEU A 566 -11.78 -3.96 -26.20
C LEU A 566 -12.19 -5.01 -27.25
N GLY A 567 -11.27 -5.89 -27.61
CA GLY A 567 -11.41 -6.87 -28.69
C GLY A 567 -11.21 -8.29 -28.20
N GLY A 568 -12.26 -8.82 -27.58
CA GLY A 568 -12.32 -10.16 -26.99
C GLY A 568 -13.70 -10.39 -26.41
N ALA A 569 -13.97 -11.58 -25.88
CA ALA A 569 -15.31 -11.91 -25.42
C ALA A 569 -15.62 -11.20 -24.09
N CYS A 570 -16.42 -10.12 -24.15
CA CYS A 570 -16.86 -9.35 -22.99
C CYS A 570 -18.10 -10.03 -22.40
N GLY A 571 -17.93 -11.00 -21.50
CA GLY A 571 -19.06 -11.84 -21.10
C GLY A 571 -18.91 -12.65 -19.82
N GLY A 572 -19.98 -13.39 -19.51
CA GLY A 572 -20.44 -13.51 -18.12
C GLY A 572 -21.10 -12.19 -17.68
N PRO A 573 -21.31 -11.96 -16.37
CA PRO A 573 -21.73 -10.66 -15.83
C PRO A 573 -20.53 -9.70 -15.80
N ALA A 574 -19.97 -9.38 -16.98
CA ALA A 574 -18.93 -8.37 -17.08
C ALA A 574 -19.50 -7.00 -16.68
N ASP A 575 -18.85 -6.31 -15.76
CA ASP A 575 -19.08 -4.90 -15.46
C ASP A 575 -17.95 -4.08 -16.11
N ILE A 576 -18.25 -3.40 -17.21
CA ILE A 576 -17.34 -2.46 -17.90
C ILE A 576 -17.79 -1.03 -17.57
N GLU A 577 -16.87 -0.19 -17.13
CA GLU A 577 -17.09 1.24 -16.90
C GLU A 577 -16.04 2.06 -17.66
N ILE A 578 -16.48 2.87 -18.63
CA ILE A 578 -15.63 3.80 -19.38
C ILE A 578 -16.17 5.21 -19.11
N LYS A 579 -15.53 5.94 -18.19
CA LYS A 579 -16.10 7.17 -17.63
C LYS A 579 -15.16 8.37 -17.61
N GLY A 580 -15.65 9.56 -17.97
CA GLY A 580 -14.94 10.83 -17.77
C GLY A 580 -13.71 11.05 -18.67
N ASN A 581 -13.46 10.16 -19.63
CA ASN A 581 -12.27 10.22 -20.48
C ASN A 581 -12.41 11.31 -21.55
N VAL A 582 -11.30 11.95 -21.92
CA VAL A 582 -11.22 12.95 -22.99
C VAL A 582 -10.42 12.35 -24.14
N ILE A 583 -11.09 12.01 -25.24
CA ILE A 583 -10.52 11.31 -26.41
C ILE A 583 -10.56 12.23 -27.63
N LYS A 584 -9.40 12.58 -28.17
CA LYS A 584 -9.24 13.59 -29.21
C LYS A 584 -8.49 13.10 -30.44
N ASN A 585 -8.96 13.52 -31.61
CA ASN A 585 -8.27 13.37 -32.90
C ASN A 585 -7.88 11.92 -33.24
N THR A 586 -8.73 10.93 -32.91
CA THR A 586 -8.45 9.53 -33.26
C THR A 586 -8.65 9.26 -34.73
N VAL A 587 -7.70 8.57 -35.37
CA VAL A 587 -7.72 8.32 -36.83
C VAL A 587 -8.84 7.33 -37.24
N HIS A 588 -9.41 6.59 -36.28
CA HIS A 588 -10.52 5.66 -36.47
C HIS A 588 -11.52 5.82 -35.30
N ASN A 589 -11.75 4.79 -34.48
CA ASN A 589 -12.74 4.79 -33.40
C ASN A 589 -12.23 5.48 -32.12
N ALA A 590 -13.07 6.26 -31.44
CA ALA A 590 -12.77 6.72 -30.08
C ALA A 590 -12.92 5.57 -29.06
N ILE A 591 -14.06 4.89 -29.03
CA ILE A 591 -14.32 3.73 -28.15
C ILE A 591 -14.87 2.58 -28.99
N ALA A 592 -14.33 1.37 -28.81
CA ALA A 592 -14.67 0.20 -29.61
C ALA A 592 -14.74 -1.09 -28.77
N LEU A 593 -15.92 -1.72 -28.73
CA LEU A 593 -16.15 -3.07 -28.21
C LEU A 593 -16.23 -4.04 -29.40
N GLN A 594 -15.07 -4.47 -29.92
CA GLN A 594 -14.95 -5.25 -31.16
C GLN A 594 -14.66 -6.74 -30.90
N GLY A 595 -15.52 -7.35 -30.09
CA GLY A 595 -15.62 -8.80 -29.87
C GLY A 595 -17.08 -9.18 -29.62
N GLU A 596 -17.33 -10.31 -28.95
CA GLU A 596 -18.65 -10.58 -28.39
C GLU A 596 -18.96 -9.59 -27.26
N VAL A 597 -20.12 -8.94 -27.29
CA VAL A 597 -20.56 -8.00 -26.25
C VAL A 597 -21.75 -8.58 -25.49
N ARG A 598 -21.53 -8.86 -24.20
CA ARG A 598 -22.50 -9.40 -23.24
C ARG A 598 -22.34 -8.68 -21.89
N GLY A 599 -23.24 -8.91 -20.93
CA GLY A 599 -23.13 -8.29 -19.61
C GLY A 599 -23.38 -6.78 -19.63
N LYS A 600 -22.87 -6.05 -18.63
CA LYS A 600 -23.17 -4.63 -18.40
C LYS A 600 -22.00 -3.73 -18.82
N ALA A 601 -22.27 -2.76 -19.69
CA ALA A 601 -21.31 -1.74 -20.09
C ALA A 601 -21.86 -0.34 -19.83
N VAL A 602 -21.14 0.48 -19.07
CA VAL A 602 -21.52 1.86 -18.72
C VAL A 602 -20.48 2.80 -19.30
N ILE A 603 -20.86 3.58 -20.31
CA ILE A 603 -20.00 4.50 -21.05
C ILE A 603 -20.56 5.91 -20.86
N THR A 604 -20.03 6.69 -19.92
CA THR A 604 -20.65 7.96 -19.50
C THR A 604 -19.67 9.09 -19.26
N GLU A 605 -20.12 10.34 -19.42
CA GLU A 605 -19.36 11.54 -19.05
C GLU A 605 -18.05 11.74 -19.86
N ASN A 606 -17.87 10.99 -20.95
CA ASN A 606 -16.69 11.10 -21.82
C ASN A 606 -16.86 12.26 -22.82
N ILE A 607 -15.75 12.89 -23.19
CA ILE A 607 -15.67 13.90 -24.26
C ILE A 607 -14.90 13.28 -25.43
N ILE A 608 -15.57 13.13 -26.57
CA ILE A 608 -15.01 12.60 -27.81
C ILE A 608 -14.98 13.74 -28.82
N ASP A 609 -13.81 14.13 -29.32
CA ASP A 609 -13.65 15.26 -30.25
C ASP A 609 -12.73 14.90 -31.42
N GLY A 610 -13.25 14.96 -32.65
CA GLY A 610 -12.45 14.73 -33.85
C GLY A 610 -12.15 13.27 -34.22
N ALA A 611 -12.94 12.29 -33.76
CA ALA A 611 -12.77 10.87 -34.09
C ALA A 611 -13.21 10.56 -35.53
N LYS A 612 -12.31 10.06 -36.38
CA LYS A 612 -12.45 10.05 -37.86
C LYS A 612 -13.15 8.83 -38.48
N ASP A 613 -13.53 7.82 -37.70
CA ASP A 613 -14.47 6.78 -38.15
C ASP A 613 -15.72 6.74 -37.27
N ARG A 614 -15.61 6.44 -35.97
CA ARG A 614 -16.76 6.36 -35.05
C ARG A 614 -16.44 6.92 -33.67
N ALA A 615 -17.46 7.47 -33.00
CA ALA A 615 -17.40 7.71 -31.57
C ALA A 615 -17.49 6.38 -30.80
N PHE A 616 -18.45 5.53 -31.18
CA PHE A 616 -18.66 4.21 -30.57
C PHE A 616 -18.76 3.13 -31.64
N ARG A 617 -18.15 1.96 -31.40
CA ARG A 617 -18.29 0.80 -32.28
C ARG A 617 -18.49 -0.49 -31.50
N PHE A 618 -19.37 -1.35 -32.01
CA PHE A 618 -19.68 -2.68 -31.52
C PHE A 618 -19.38 -3.71 -32.62
N ASN A 619 -19.18 -4.98 -32.26
CA ASN A 619 -19.25 -6.09 -33.21
C ASN A 619 -20.58 -6.85 -33.00
N ASP A 620 -20.57 -7.94 -32.23
CA ASP A 620 -21.73 -8.80 -32.04
C ASP A 620 -22.29 -8.62 -30.61
N VAL A 621 -23.44 -7.95 -30.50
CA VAL A 621 -24.10 -7.68 -29.22
C VAL A 621 -25.15 -8.76 -28.95
N PHE A 622 -25.04 -9.47 -27.83
CA PHE A 622 -25.94 -10.56 -27.46
C PHE A 622 -27.10 -10.10 -26.57
N SER A 623 -28.16 -10.90 -26.52
CA SER A 623 -29.40 -10.70 -25.74
C SER A 623 -29.19 -10.56 -24.22
N SER A 624 -28.00 -10.90 -23.72
CA SER A 624 -27.57 -10.73 -22.33
C SER A 624 -26.83 -9.42 -22.06
N ALA A 625 -26.73 -8.51 -23.04
CA ALA A 625 -26.11 -7.21 -22.91
C ALA A 625 -27.05 -6.14 -22.31
N ASP A 626 -26.51 -5.31 -21.42
CA ASP A 626 -27.14 -4.14 -20.81
C ASP A 626 -26.17 -2.96 -20.95
N ILE A 627 -26.18 -2.34 -22.14
CA ILE A 627 -25.25 -1.28 -22.55
C ILE A 627 -25.90 0.08 -22.30
N LYS A 628 -25.20 0.95 -21.58
CA LYS A 628 -25.66 2.28 -21.20
C LYS A 628 -24.66 3.35 -21.61
N ILE A 629 -24.98 4.09 -22.66
CA ILE A 629 -24.19 5.20 -23.20
C ILE A 629 -24.97 6.49 -22.97
N ASN A 630 -24.62 7.28 -21.95
CA ASN A 630 -25.33 8.54 -21.65
C ASN A 630 -24.39 9.63 -21.13
N ASN A 631 -24.79 10.89 -21.26
CA ASN A 631 -24.03 12.05 -20.80
C ASN A 631 -22.64 12.17 -21.44
N ASN A 632 -22.40 11.57 -22.60
CA ASN A 632 -21.19 11.79 -23.38
C ASN A 632 -21.37 13.00 -24.31
N ILE A 633 -20.25 13.61 -24.70
CA ILE A 633 -20.21 14.76 -25.59
C ILE A 633 -19.42 14.35 -26.82
N ILE A 634 -20.08 14.27 -27.97
CA ILE A 634 -19.50 13.82 -29.23
C ILE A 634 -19.41 15.01 -30.19
N LEU A 635 -18.18 15.41 -30.53
CA LEU A 635 -17.84 16.61 -31.29
C LEU A 635 -17.01 16.25 -32.53
N ASN A 636 -17.22 16.97 -33.64
CA ASN A 636 -16.39 16.95 -34.86
C ASN A 636 -16.01 15.54 -35.38
N SER A 637 -16.86 14.53 -35.14
CA SER A 637 -16.56 13.10 -35.28
C SER A 637 -17.45 12.42 -36.31
N GLY A 638 -17.10 11.18 -36.67
CA GLY A 638 -17.79 10.33 -37.62
C GLY A 638 -17.01 10.14 -38.92
N ASP A 639 -17.51 9.24 -39.77
CA ASP A 639 -16.95 8.98 -41.10
C ASP A 639 -17.40 10.02 -42.15
N GLY A 640 -17.01 9.81 -43.40
CA GLY A 640 -17.44 10.65 -44.54
C GLY A 640 -18.95 10.63 -44.82
N GLU A 641 -19.72 9.75 -44.18
CA GLU A 641 -21.19 9.76 -44.22
C GLU A 641 -21.83 10.39 -42.98
N GLY A 642 -21.03 10.83 -41.99
CA GLY A 642 -21.49 11.45 -40.74
C GLY A 642 -21.94 10.46 -39.67
N LYS A 643 -21.56 9.17 -39.79
CA LYS A 643 -22.01 8.11 -38.90
C LYS A 643 -21.19 8.11 -37.61
N LEU A 644 -21.85 8.19 -36.45
CA LEU A 644 -21.20 8.29 -35.14
C LEU A 644 -21.11 6.95 -34.42
N ILE A 645 -22.03 6.02 -34.71
CA ILE A 645 -22.06 4.65 -34.17
C ILE A 645 -21.92 3.60 -35.29
N LYS A 646 -21.58 2.36 -34.92
CA LYS A 646 -21.68 1.19 -35.82
C LYS A 646 -21.75 -0.12 -35.02
N ASP A 647 -22.67 -1.00 -35.38
CA ASP A 647 -22.69 -2.42 -35.01
C ASP A 647 -22.29 -3.34 -36.18
N HIS A 648 -22.18 -4.64 -35.91
CA HIS A 648 -22.17 -5.69 -36.93
C HIS A 648 -23.42 -6.58 -36.78
N PHE A 649 -23.77 -6.95 -35.55
CA PHE A 649 -24.98 -7.70 -35.22
C PHE A 649 -25.50 -7.32 -33.82
N ILE A 650 -26.83 -7.31 -33.65
CA ILE A 650 -27.50 -7.12 -32.36
C ILE A 650 -28.59 -8.18 -32.21
N GLU A 651 -28.48 -9.03 -31.19
CA GLU A 651 -29.44 -10.07 -30.88
C GLU A 651 -30.68 -9.51 -30.17
N ALA A 652 -31.86 -10.00 -30.55
CA ALA A 652 -33.13 -9.59 -29.96
C ALA A 652 -33.17 -9.82 -28.43
N GLY A 653 -33.45 -8.76 -27.67
CA GLY A 653 -33.46 -8.77 -26.21
C GLY A 653 -32.28 -8.04 -25.56
N ALA A 654 -31.23 -7.72 -26.32
CA ALA A 654 -30.15 -6.83 -25.87
C ALA A 654 -30.72 -5.45 -25.51
N LYS A 655 -30.25 -4.86 -24.41
CA LYS A 655 -30.62 -3.49 -24.02
C LYS A 655 -29.49 -2.55 -24.37
N ILE A 656 -29.81 -1.48 -25.08
CA ILE A 656 -28.87 -0.42 -25.43
C ILE A 656 -29.57 0.93 -25.21
N ASP A 657 -29.08 1.68 -24.23
CA ASP A 657 -29.52 3.03 -23.90
C ASP A 657 -28.52 4.04 -24.49
N LEU A 658 -29.01 4.95 -25.34
CA LEU A 658 -28.23 5.99 -26.05
C LEU A 658 -28.69 7.41 -25.68
N GLU A 659 -29.54 7.57 -24.66
CA GLU A 659 -30.20 8.83 -24.32
C GLU A 659 -29.24 9.87 -23.72
N HIS A 660 -29.66 11.13 -23.66
CA HIS A 660 -28.93 12.19 -22.93
C HIS A 660 -27.45 12.37 -23.33
N ASN A 661 -27.07 12.07 -24.57
CA ASN A 661 -25.76 12.41 -25.13
C ASN A 661 -25.87 13.69 -25.96
N TYR A 662 -24.80 14.49 -26.00
CA TYR A 662 -24.69 15.58 -26.97
C TYR A 662 -24.05 15.05 -28.26
N TRP A 663 -24.78 15.10 -29.37
CA TRP A 663 -24.34 14.64 -30.68
C TRP A 663 -24.15 15.84 -31.62
N GLN A 664 -22.91 16.24 -31.90
CA GLN A 664 -22.63 17.17 -32.99
C GLN A 664 -22.74 16.44 -34.33
N LEU A 665 -23.85 16.65 -35.04
CA LEU A 665 -24.09 16.08 -36.36
C LEU A 665 -23.29 16.81 -37.44
N THR A 666 -22.92 16.11 -38.50
CA THR A 666 -22.40 16.73 -39.74
C THR A 666 -23.51 17.52 -40.45
N ASP A 667 -23.17 18.65 -41.07
CA ASP A 667 -24.12 19.49 -41.80
C ASP A 667 -24.98 18.68 -42.78
N GLY A 668 -26.31 18.81 -42.65
CA GLY A 668 -27.28 18.11 -43.50
C GLY A 668 -27.56 16.64 -43.12
N LYS A 669 -27.02 16.13 -42.01
CA LYS A 669 -27.31 14.78 -41.49
C LYS A 669 -28.34 14.79 -40.35
N THR A 670 -29.10 13.71 -40.23
CA THR A 670 -30.04 13.50 -39.10
C THR A 670 -29.42 12.63 -38.00
N LEU A 671 -30.05 12.61 -36.83
CA LEU A 671 -29.63 11.74 -35.73
C LEU A 671 -29.82 10.25 -36.08
N ASP A 672 -30.87 9.90 -36.82
CA ASP A 672 -31.08 8.53 -37.34
C ASP A 672 -29.94 8.09 -38.27
N GLN A 673 -29.40 9.01 -39.08
CA GLN A 673 -28.25 8.72 -39.95
C GLN A 673 -26.95 8.60 -39.16
N ALA A 674 -26.80 9.35 -38.07
CA ALA A 674 -25.64 9.25 -37.19
C ALA A 674 -25.67 7.99 -36.29
N VAL A 675 -26.87 7.48 -35.98
CA VAL A 675 -27.15 6.31 -35.14
C VAL A 675 -27.54 5.07 -35.98
N GLU A 676 -27.37 5.13 -37.31
CA GLU A 676 -27.81 4.10 -38.27
C GLU A 676 -27.25 2.70 -37.97
N GLY A 677 -28.13 1.70 -37.96
CA GLY A 677 -27.80 0.30 -37.72
C GLY A 677 -29.02 -0.50 -37.25
N ASN A 678 -28.80 -1.52 -36.42
CA ASN A 678 -29.89 -2.22 -35.71
C ASN A 678 -30.31 -1.51 -34.40
N LEU A 679 -29.94 -0.24 -34.25
CA LEU A 679 -30.07 0.55 -33.03
C LEU A 679 -31.33 1.43 -33.05
N GLN A 680 -31.89 1.67 -31.87
CA GLN A 680 -32.95 2.67 -31.69
C GLN A 680 -32.33 4.07 -31.62
N THR A 681 -32.78 5.01 -32.46
CA THR A 681 -32.42 6.43 -32.34
C THR A 681 -32.84 6.97 -30.96
N PRO A 682 -31.94 7.62 -30.20
CA PRO A 682 -32.30 8.22 -28.92
C PRO A 682 -33.31 9.36 -29.09
N THR A 683 -34.25 9.45 -28.14
CA THR A 683 -35.37 10.40 -28.14
C THR A 683 -35.02 11.75 -27.50
N THR A 684 -33.90 11.82 -26.78
CA THR A 684 -33.39 13.00 -26.10
C THR A 684 -31.93 13.28 -26.48
N THR A 685 -31.55 14.56 -26.43
CA THR A 685 -30.17 15.00 -26.70
C THR A 685 -29.72 16.03 -25.66
N GLY A 686 -28.40 16.17 -25.54
CA GLY A 686 -27.76 16.99 -24.52
C GLY A 686 -27.58 16.25 -23.19
N ILE A 687 -26.53 16.59 -22.47
CA ILE A 687 -26.12 15.92 -21.22
C ILE A 687 -26.95 16.43 -20.02
N ILE A 688 -27.32 15.54 -19.10
CA ILE A 688 -28.19 15.86 -17.95
C ILE A 688 -27.53 15.64 -16.58
N SER A 689 -26.34 15.04 -16.57
CA SER A 689 -25.60 14.72 -15.35
C SER A 689 -24.11 14.51 -15.65
N GLY A 690 -23.28 14.49 -14.60
CA GLY A 690 -21.86 14.12 -14.69
C GLY A 690 -20.89 15.24 -14.37
N THR A 691 -19.61 14.89 -14.26
CA THR A 691 -18.55 15.80 -13.77
C THR A 691 -17.39 15.88 -14.76
N PHE A 692 -17.32 16.95 -15.54
CA PHE A 692 -16.42 17.11 -16.68
C PHE A 692 -15.16 17.93 -16.32
N PRO A 693 -14.02 17.71 -17.00
CA PRO A 693 -12.77 18.45 -16.75
C PRO A 693 -12.70 19.83 -17.43
N GLN A 694 -13.75 20.25 -18.14
CA GLN A 694 -13.86 21.55 -18.81
C GLN A 694 -15.31 22.05 -18.77
N ASN A 695 -15.54 23.32 -19.09
CA ASN A 695 -16.90 23.86 -19.17
C ASN A 695 -17.68 23.18 -20.31
N VAL A 696 -18.90 22.72 -20.01
CA VAL A 696 -19.78 22.00 -20.95
C VAL A 696 -21.19 22.61 -21.03
N SER A 697 -21.37 23.87 -20.60
CA SER A 697 -22.68 24.55 -20.53
C SER A 697 -23.38 24.77 -21.88
N GLN A 698 -22.67 24.57 -23.00
CA GLN A 698 -23.25 24.59 -24.35
C GLN A 698 -23.76 23.22 -24.85
N TYR A 699 -23.58 22.16 -24.04
CA TYR A 699 -23.89 20.76 -24.40
C TYR A 699 -24.99 20.14 -23.53
N VAL A 700 -25.51 20.88 -22.54
CA VAL A 700 -26.54 20.42 -21.60
C VAL A 700 -27.92 20.28 -22.25
N GLY A 701 -28.71 19.31 -21.80
CA GLY A 701 -30.10 19.13 -22.23
C GLY A 701 -31.02 20.24 -21.70
N GLU A 702 -32.22 20.41 -22.29
CA GLU A 702 -33.17 21.41 -21.78
C GLU A 702 -33.56 21.08 -20.34
N GLY A 703 -33.48 22.08 -19.46
CA GLY A 703 -33.75 21.89 -18.03
C GLY A 703 -32.54 21.40 -17.24
N TYR A 704 -31.32 21.46 -17.80
CA TYR A 704 -30.07 21.14 -17.11
C TYR A 704 -29.02 22.25 -17.27
N GLU A 705 -28.18 22.45 -16.26
CA GLU A 705 -27.12 23.45 -16.22
C GLU A 705 -25.77 22.82 -15.85
N CYS A 706 -24.69 23.42 -16.34
CA CYS A 706 -23.32 23.07 -16.01
C CYS A 706 -22.70 24.19 -15.16
N VAL A 707 -22.23 23.83 -13.96
CA VAL A 707 -21.72 24.76 -12.95
C VAL A 707 -20.38 24.23 -12.43
N SER A 708 -19.39 25.10 -12.23
CA SER A 708 -18.10 24.66 -11.66
C SER A 708 -18.26 24.26 -10.19
N ASP A 709 -17.56 23.19 -9.79
CA ASP A 709 -17.52 22.70 -8.41
C ASP A 709 -16.50 23.44 -7.52
N GLY A 710 -15.72 24.35 -8.09
CA GLY A 710 -14.63 25.06 -7.40
C GLY A 710 -13.33 24.25 -7.27
N THR A 711 -13.27 23.00 -7.73
CA THR A 711 -12.05 22.18 -7.78
C THR A 711 -11.32 22.29 -9.13
N GLY A 712 -11.98 22.88 -10.12
CA GLY A 712 -11.54 22.94 -11.52
C GLY A 712 -12.38 22.07 -12.45
N ARG A 713 -13.33 21.29 -11.91
CA ARG A 713 -14.29 20.51 -12.70
C ARG A 713 -15.64 21.23 -12.83
N TYR A 714 -16.50 20.65 -13.65
CA TYR A 714 -17.81 21.20 -14.01
C TYR A 714 -18.88 20.12 -13.88
N VAL A 715 -19.84 20.34 -12.98
CA VAL A 715 -20.94 19.41 -12.68
C VAL A 715 -22.17 19.80 -13.47
N VAL A 716 -22.75 18.86 -14.20
CA VAL A 716 -24.08 18.99 -14.81
C VAL A 716 -25.13 18.56 -13.80
N ARG A 717 -26.17 19.38 -13.64
CA ARG A 717 -27.31 19.15 -12.74
C ARG A 717 -28.60 19.72 -13.34
N GLU A 718 -29.74 19.31 -12.82
CA GLU A 718 -31.05 19.87 -13.19
C GLU A 718 -31.06 21.40 -12.96
N ILE A 719 -31.44 22.19 -13.97
CA ILE A 719 -31.82 23.59 -13.78
C ILE A 719 -33.00 23.54 -12.84
N TYR A 720 -32.81 24.15 -11.68
CA TYR A 720 -33.91 24.42 -10.78
C TYR A 720 -34.89 25.40 -11.43
N ARG A 721 -35.91 24.85 -12.14
CA ARG A 721 -37.14 25.58 -12.42
C ARG A 721 -38.00 25.49 -11.17
N PRO A 722 -38.12 26.57 -10.37
CA PRO A 722 -38.89 26.50 -9.14
C PRO A 722 -40.36 26.21 -9.43
N ILE A 723 -40.82 25.04 -8.97
CA ILE A 723 -42.23 24.88 -8.61
C ILE A 723 -42.45 25.77 -7.39
N ILE A 724 -42.72 27.05 -7.67
CA ILE A 724 -43.33 27.98 -6.72
C ILE A 724 -44.75 27.46 -6.53
N VAL A 725 -45.02 26.85 -5.38
CA VAL A 725 -46.39 26.66 -4.90
C VAL A 725 -46.82 28.04 -4.41
N PRO A 726 -47.74 28.73 -5.08
CA PRO A 726 -48.23 30.00 -4.56
C PRO A 726 -48.97 29.69 -3.26
N PRO A 727 -48.69 30.40 -2.14
CA PRO A 727 -49.56 30.33 -0.98
C PRO A 727 -50.97 30.77 -1.38
N ALA A 728 -52.00 30.37 -0.62
CA ALA A 728 -53.40 30.70 -0.90
C ALA A 728 -53.76 32.18 -0.62
N LYS A 729 -52.86 33.09 -1.02
CA LYS A 729 -52.62 34.44 -0.48
C LYS A 729 -52.10 34.36 0.96
N PRO A 730 -50.93 34.96 1.30
CA PRO A 730 -50.39 34.89 2.65
C PRO A 730 -51.17 35.82 3.58
N ASP A 731 -52.31 35.34 4.07
CA ASP A 731 -53.12 36.03 5.07
C ASP A 731 -52.93 35.39 6.45
N VAL A 732 -52.51 36.21 7.41
CA VAL A 732 -52.33 35.78 8.80
C VAL A 732 -53.69 35.58 9.44
N THR A 733 -53.95 34.34 9.88
CA THR A 733 -55.19 33.90 10.52
C THR A 733 -54.95 33.56 11.98
N THR A 734 -56.00 33.61 12.81
CA THR A 734 -55.93 33.21 14.22
C THR A 734 -57.12 32.32 14.54
N ASP A 735 -56.84 31.09 14.96
CA ASP A 735 -57.83 30.11 15.40
C ASP A 735 -57.75 29.98 16.92
N SER A 736 -58.85 30.26 17.63
CA SER A 736 -58.98 30.01 19.07
C SER A 736 -59.85 28.78 19.31
N THR A 737 -59.30 27.81 20.03
CA THR A 737 -59.94 26.52 20.33
C THR A 737 -59.96 26.28 21.85
N THR A 738 -60.51 25.14 22.29
CA THR A 738 -60.38 24.68 23.68
C THR A 738 -58.98 24.16 24.04
N GLU A 739 -58.09 24.00 23.06
CA GLU A 739 -56.72 23.51 23.25
C GLU A 739 -55.67 24.65 23.23
N GLY A 740 -56.05 25.84 22.77
CA GLY A 740 -55.20 27.03 22.68
C GLY A 740 -55.61 27.98 21.55
N THR A 741 -54.93 29.12 21.46
CA THR A 741 -55.03 30.11 20.38
C THR A 741 -53.78 30.06 19.50
N THR A 742 -53.93 29.60 18.26
CA THR A 742 -52.86 29.57 17.25
C THR A 742 -53.01 30.74 16.28
N THR A 743 -51.97 31.56 16.09
CA THR A 743 -51.88 32.53 14.99
C THR A 743 -50.92 32.01 13.91
N LYS A 744 -51.37 31.93 12.65
CA LYS A 744 -50.67 31.17 11.60
C LYS A 744 -50.59 31.87 10.25
N THR A 745 -49.61 31.46 9.44
CA THR A 745 -49.47 31.80 8.01
C THR A 745 -48.98 30.60 7.20
N GLU A 746 -49.45 30.48 5.97
CA GLU A 746 -48.76 29.66 4.95
C GLU A 746 -47.46 30.35 4.53
N ALA A 747 -46.42 29.55 4.23
CA ALA A 747 -45.19 30.00 3.61
C ALA A 747 -45.19 29.75 2.10
N GLN A 748 -44.54 30.61 1.32
CA GLN A 748 -44.35 30.41 -0.12
C GLN A 748 -43.32 29.30 -0.35
N ALA A 749 -43.78 28.10 -0.70
CA ALA A 749 -42.93 26.94 -0.91
C ALA A 749 -42.37 26.86 -2.34
N THR A 750 -41.11 26.51 -2.45
CA THR A 750 -40.32 26.51 -3.69
C THR A 750 -39.51 25.21 -3.75
N THR A 751 -39.74 24.34 -4.73
CA THR A 751 -39.27 22.93 -4.66
C THR A 751 -38.30 22.53 -5.78
N SER A 752 -37.05 22.20 -5.43
CA SER A 752 -35.94 21.79 -6.31
C SER A 752 -35.51 20.35 -6.03
N GLY A 753 -35.38 19.45 -7.02
CA GLY A 753 -34.70 18.16 -6.83
C GLY A 753 -35.08 17.38 -5.56
N LYS A 754 -34.25 17.45 -4.50
CA LYS A 754 -34.47 16.86 -3.17
C LYS A 754 -34.80 17.85 -2.04
N GLU A 755 -34.96 19.14 -2.33
CA GLU A 755 -35.19 20.21 -1.37
C GLU A 755 -36.50 20.98 -1.64
N THR A 756 -37.22 21.36 -0.58
CA THR A 756 -38.23 22.43 -0.62
C THR A 756 -37.78 23.57 0.27
N THR A 757 -37.55 24.76 -0.30
CA THR A 757 -37.33 26.01 0.43
C THR A 757 -38.64 26.77 0.53
N ALA A 758 -39.11 27.02 1.75
CA ALA A 758 -40.28 27.83 2.05
C ALA A 758 -39.86 29.16 2.67
N THR A 759 -40.49 30.25 2.26
CA THR A 759 -40.20 31.60 2.75
C THR A 759 -41.46 32.33 3.18
N ILE A 760 -41.34 33.23 4.16
CA ILE A 760 -42.38 34.24 4.45
C ILE A 760 -41.84 35.63 4.07
N SER A 761 -42.72 36.52 3.62
CA SER A 761 -42.35 37.92 3.34
C SER A 761 -42.33 38.74 4.63
N ASP A 762 -41.51 39.80 4.67
CA ASP A 762 -41.36 40.66 5.86
C ASP A 762 -42.71 41.27 6.31
N GLN A 763 -43.60 41.56 5.36
CA GLN A 763 -44.95 42.04 5.64
C GLN A 763 -45.83 40.97 6.31
N ALA A 764 -45.77 39.72 5.85
CA ALA A 764 -46.50 38.61 6.45
C ALA A 764 -45.92 38.26 7.83
N ALA A 765 -44.59 38.21 7.95
CA ALA A 765 -43.86 38.00 9.20
C ALA A 765 -44.20 39.06 10.26
N LYS A 766 -44.22 40.34 9.87
CA LYS A 766 -44.62 41.43 10.77
C LYS A 766 -46.08 41.29 11.22
N LYS A 767 -47.02 41.05 10.30
CA LYS A 767 -48.44 40.82 10.64
C LYS A 767 -48.61 39.61 11.56
N LEU A 768 -47.82 38.53 11.36
CA LEU A 768 -47.84 37.31 12.16
C LEU A 768 -47.55 37.61 13.64
N VAL A 769 -46.47 38.35 13.91
CA VAL A 769 -46.09 38.76 15.27
C VAL A 769 -47.10 39.75 15.87
N GLU A 770 -47.49 40.79 15.13
CA GLU A 770 -48.42 41.82 15.62
C GLU A 770 -49.79 41.21 15.97
N GLN A 771 -50.27 40.26 15.17
CA GLN A 771 -51.53 39.57 15.40
C GLN A 771 -51.44 38.53 16.54
N ALA A 772 -50.31 37.84 16.70
CA ALA A 772 -50.10 36.92 17.82
C ALA A 772 -50.11 37.65 19.17
N ALA A 773 -49.39 38.78 19.27
CA ALA A 773 -49.38 39.64 20.46
C ALA A 773 -50.76 40.28 20.73
N ALA A 774 -51.48 40.72 19.69
CA ALA A 774 -52.82 41.28 19.83
C ALA A 774 -53.93 40.24 20.11
N LYS A 775 -53.58 38.95 20.19
CA LYS A 775 -54.51 37.83 20.43
C LYS A 775 -54.12 36.92 21.59
N ASP A 776 -53.02 37.20 22.29
CA ASP A 776 -52.50 36.40 23.39
C ASP A 776 -52.34 34.92 22.98
N ALA A 777 -51.68 34.71 21.84
CA ALA A 777 -51.59 33.40 21.19
C ALA A 777 -50.59 32.46 21.90
N ASP A 778 -51.01 31.21 22.16
CA ASP A 778 -50.16 30.13 22.68
C ASP A 778 -49.16 29.62 21.61
N GLU A 779 -49.56 29.65 20.33
CA GLU A 779 -48.77 29.16 19.20
C GLU A 779 -48.70 30.21 18.07
N VAL A 780 -47.50 30.40 17.52
CA VAL A 780 -47.26 31.04 16.22
C VAL A 780 -46.87 29.94 15.23
N ALA A 781 -47.66 29.71 14.19
CA ALA A 781 -47.42 28.63 13.23
C ALA A 781 -47.03 29.12 11.82
N VAL A 782 -45.99 28.52 11.24
CA VAL A 782 -45.59 28.69 9.84
C VAL A 782 -45.78 27.34 9.13
N GLU A 783 -46.72 27.31 8.18
CA GLU A 783 -47.18 26.07 7.55
C GLU A 783 -46.60 25.95 6.13
N VAL A 784 -45.88 24.86 5.83
CA VAL A 784 -45.24 24.64 4.52
C VAL A 784 -46.19 23.85 3.60
N PRO A 785 -46.76 24.44 2.54
CA PRO A 785 -47.78 23.79 1.73
C PRO A 785 -47.24 22.63 0.89
N LYS A 786 -47.54 21.39 1.31
CA LYS A 786 -47.40 20.12 0.57
C LYS A 786 -46.03 19.79 -0.05
N GLY A 787 -44.96 20.52 0.28
CA GLY A 787 -43.60 20.12 -0.04
C GLY A 787 -43.30 18.75 0.55
N ASN A 788 -42.99 17.76 -0.29
CA ASN A 788 -42.88 16.35 0.07
C ASN A 788 -41.45 15.79 -0.10
N LYS A 789 -40.45 16.68 -0.09
CA LYS A 789 -39.06 16.36 -0.42
C LYS A 789 -38.25 15.94 0.82
N PRO A 790 -37.17 15.16 0.62
CA PRO A 790 -36.26 14.76 1.71
C PRO A 790 -35.77 15.93 2.57
N VAL A 791 -35.35 17.04 1.96
CA VAL A 791 -34.92 18.25 2.69
C VAL A 791 -36.03 19.30 2.65
N ILE A 792 -36.42 19.84 3.80
CA ILE A 792 -37.26 21.05 3.86
C ILE A 792 -36.49 22.14 4.61
N LYS A 793 -36.40 23.32 4.01
CA LYS A 793 -35.77 24.53 4.55
C LYS A 793 -36.85 25.59 4.71
N VAL A 794 -36.93 26.25 5.86
CA VAL A 794 -37.87 27.34 6.13
C VAL A 794 -37.09 28.58 6.52
N GLU A 795 -37.12 29.60 5.66
CA GLU A 795 -36.46 30.89 5.90
C GLU A 795 -37.43 31.88 6.53
N LEU A 796 -37.04 32.41 7.68
CA LEU A 796 -37.75 33.46 8.40
C LEU A 796 -36.86 34.71 8.48
N PRO A 797 -37.41 35.93 8.31
CA PRO A 797 -36.71 37.15 8.71
C PRO A 797 -36.34 37.08 10.19
N ALA A 798 -35.12 37.47 10.57
CA ALA A 798 -34.64 37.34 11.95
C ALA A 798 -35.53 38.10 12.97
N GLU A 799 -36.05 39.26 12.54
CA GLU A 799 -37.01 40.08 13.29
C GLU A 799 -38.33 39.36 13.63
N THR A 800 -38.67 38.27 12.94
CA THR A 800 -39.82 37.42 13.31
C THR A 800 -39.58 36.75 14.65
N ILE A 801 -38.38 36.20 14.85
CA ILE A 801 -38.02 35.49 16.10
C ILE A 801 -37.80 36.50 17.23
N ASN A 802 -37.10 37.61 16.97
CA ASN A 802 -36.97 38.71 17.94
C ASN A 802 -38.35 39.23 18.36
N GLY A 803 -39.25 39.46 17.39
CA GLY A 803 -40.59 39.96 17.63
C GLY A 803 -41.49 39.02 18.43
N ILE A 804 -41.37 37.70 18.27
CA ILE A 804 -42.06 36.72 19.12
C ILE A 804 -41.53 36.82 20.56
N VAL A 805 -40.20 36.75 20.73
CA VAL A 805 -39.52 36.77 22.04
C VAL A 805 -39.80 38.04 22.85
N GLU A 806 -39.90 39.20 22.18
CA GLU A 806 -40.12 40.49 22.85
C GLU A 806 -41.59 40.80 23.18
N LYS A 807 -42.56 40.13 22.54
CA LYS A 807 -43.96 40.58 22.50
C LYS A 807 -45.00 39.51 22.80
N THR A 808 -44.59 38.24 22.92
CA THR A 808 -45.47 37.10 23.20
C THR A 808 -44.76 36.08 24.08
N ASP A 809 -45.52 35.20 24.75
CA ASP A 809 -45.00 33.97 25.36
C ASP A 809 -45.19 32.72 24.47
N ALA A 810 -45.53 32.94 23.19
CA ALA A 810 -45.93 31.91 22.23
C ALA A 810 -44.80 30.94 21.85
N ALA A 811 -45.15 29.68 21.58
CA ALA A 811 -44.26 28.75 20.91
C ALA A 811 -44.27 28.98 19.38
N LEU A 812 -43.12 28.91 18.71
CA LEU A 812 -43.04 28.98 17.24
C LEU A 812 -43.03 27.57 16.65
N THR A 813 -44.09 27.18 15.94
CA THR A 813 -44.19 25.88 15.25
C THR A 813 -43.96 26.01 13.76
N ILE A 814 -42.98 25.27 13.24
CA ILE A 814 -42.78 25.06 11.80
C ILE A 814 -43.42 23.71 11.44
N LYS A 815 -44.49 23.73 10.64
CA LYS A 815 -45.22 22.51 10.21
C LYS A 815 -44.76 22.09 8.81
N THR A 816 -44.27 20.84 8.68
CA THR A 816 -43.70 20.31 7.41
C THR A 816 -44.13 18.86 7.17
N SER A 817 -43.97 18.33 5.94
CA SER A 817 -44.25 16.90 5.69
C SER A 817 -43.36 15.94 6.47
N ASN A 818 -42.18 16.40 6.87
CA ASN A 818 -41.11 15.60 7.47
C ASN A 818 -41.20 15.61 9.02
N GLY A 819 -41.97 16.55 9.57
CA GLY A 819 -42.26 16.69 10.99
C GLY A 819 -42.67 18.12 11.35
N ASP A 820 -43.39 18.26 12.46
CA ASP A 820 -43.57 19.57 13.09
C ASP A 820 -42.41 19.82 14.06
N VAL A 821 -41.93 21.06 14.11
CA VAL A 821 -40.83 21.49 14.98
C VAL A 821 -41.29 22.76 15.72
N SER A 822 -41.59 22.63 17.01
CA SER A 822 -42.15 23.70 17.85
C SER A 822 -41.17 24.13 18.93
N PHE A 823 -40.71 25.38 18.87
CA PHE A 823 -39.73 25.97 19.79
C PHE A 823 -40.45 26.75 20.89
N ASP A 824 -40.15 26.49 22.17
CA ASP A 824 -40.64 27.34 23.26
C ASP A 824 -39.94 28.72 23.26
N ASN A 825 -40.51 29.69 23.97
CA ASN A 825 -39.99 31.06 23.98
C ASN A 825 -38.51 31.12 24.45
N LYS A 826 -38.09 30.22 25.35
CA LYS A 826 -36.69 30.09 25.79
C LYS A 826 -35.76 29.53 24.72
N ALA A 827 -36.22 28.64 23.86
CA ALA A 827 -35.46 28.15 22.71
C ALA A 827 -35.34 29.23 21.63
N LEU A 828 -36.37 30.07 21.46
CA LEU A 828 -36.33 31.26 20.61
C LEU A 828 -35.37 32.32 21.17
N GLU A 829 -35.35 32.57 22.48
CA GLU A 829 -34.32 33.37 23.15
C GLU A 829 -32.89 32.87 22.88
N ALA A 830 -32.69 31.55 22.84
CA ALA A 830 -31.39 30.95 22.57
C ALA A 830 -30.98 31.11 21.09
N ILE A 831 -31.96 31.09 20.17
CA ILE A 831 -31.75 31.35 18.74
C ILE A 831 -31.46 32.83 18.49
N SER A 832 -32.24 33.76 19.04
CA SER A 832 -32.05 35.21 18.83
C SER A 832 -30.71 35.72 19.36
N LYS A 833 -30.24 35.20 20.50
CA LYS A 833 -28.91 35.53 21.06
C LYS A 833 -27.74 35.03 20.21
N GLY A 834 -27.96 34.06 19.32
CA GLY A 834 -26.97 33.60 18.33
C GLY A 834 -27.15 34.21 16.94
N ALA A 835 -28.37 34.61 16.59
CA ALA A 835 -28.72 35.09 15.27
C ALA A 835 -28.10 36.46 14.96
N THR A 836 -27.47 36.54 13.80
CA THR A 836 -26.87 37.76 13.25
C THR A 836 -27.09 37.74 11.73
N GLY A 837 -27.52 38.87 11.16
CA GLY A 837 -27.94 38.96 9.77
C GLY A 837 -29.45 38.72 9.59
N ASP A 838 -29.94 39.00 8.39
CA ASP A 838 -31.36 39.33 8.14
C ASP A 838 -32.31 38.12 8.20
N LYS A 839 -31.78 36.90 8.10
CA LYS A 839 -32.56 35.65 8.00
C LYS A 839 -32.04 34.54 8.90
N ILE A 840 -32.98 33.70 9.32
CA ILE A 840 -32.75 32.44 10.05
C ILE A 840 -33.41 31.31 9.24
N THR A 841 -32.70 30.20 9.04
CA THR A 841 -33.20 29.05 8.27
C THR A 841 -33.33 27.82 9.17
N ILE A 842 -34.52 27.25 9.26
CA ILE A 842 -34.81 26.01 9.98
C ILE A 842 -34.87 24.86 8.97
N VAL A 843 -34.18 23.75 9.23
CA VAL A 843 -34.03 22.63 8.28
C VAL A 843 -34.54 21.33 8.89
N ALA A 844 -35.37 20.60 8.14
CA ALA A 844 -35.88 19.27 8.47
C ALA A 844 -35.58 18.28 7.32
N GLU A 845 -34.57 17.44 7.53
CA GLU A 845 -33.98 16.55 6.51
C GLU A 845 -34.22 15.07 6.81
N VAL A 846 -35.02 14.38 5.99
CA VAL A 846 -35.15 12.92 5.98
C VAL A 846 -33.97 12.32 5.21
N VAL A 847 -33.06 11.66 5.93
CA VAL A 847 -31.81 11.12 5.39
C VAL A 847 -32.07 9.83 4.62
N GLU A 848 -32.22 9.92 3.29
CA GLU A 848 -32.50 8.79 2.39
C GLU A 848 -31.42 7.69 2.41
N GLN A 849 -30.16 8.05 2.67
CA GLN A 849 -29.03 7.11 2.72
C GLN A 849 -28.28 7.18 4.05
N PRO A 850 -28.83 6.60 5.14
CA PRO A 850 -28.14 6.55 6.43
C PRO A 850 -26.83 5.76 6.31
N SER A 851 -25.79 6.20 7.03
CA SER A 851 -24.50 5.52 7.03
C SER A 851 -24.58 4.09 7.56
N ASN A 852 -23.54 3.30 7.29
CA ASN A 852 -23.38 1.97 7.89
C ASN A 852 -23.29 1.97 9.44
N ALA A 853 -23.24 3.12 10.10
CA ALA A 853 -23.41 3.26 11.55
C ALA A 853 -24.87 3.53 11.97
N GLN A 854 -25.61 4.34 11.18
CA GLN A 854 -27.03 4.66 11.42
C GLN A 854 -27.96 3.50 11.01
N LYS A 855 -27.74 2.83 9.87
CA LYS A 855 -28.53 1.66 9.43
C LYS A 855 -28.67 0.57 10.51
N LYS A 856 -27.67 0.43 11.39
CA LYS A 856 -27.65 -0.54 12.51
C LYS A 856 -28.67 -0.24 13.63
N ILE A 857 -29.23 0.97 13.69
CA ILE A 857 -30.30 1.35 14.62
C ILE A 857 -31.60 1.70 13.90
N VAL A 858 -31.52 2.37 12.74
CA VAL A 858 -32.69 2.75 11.91
C VAL A 858 -33.44 1.51 11.41
N GLY A 859 -32.72 0.50 10.93
CA GLY A 859 -33.31 -0.64 10.23
C GLY A 859 -33.91 -0.26 8.87
N ASP A 860 -34.69 -1.17 8.29
CA ASP A 860 -35.23 -1.03 6.92
C ASP A 860 -36.66 -0.42 6.88
N ASP A 861 -37.25 -0.21 8.07
CA ASP A 861 -38.57 0.41 8.28
C ASP A 861 -38.48 1.82 8.89
N GLY A 862 -37.32 2.20 9.43
CA GLY A 862 -37.16 3.43 10.22
C GLY A 862 -36.91 4.68 9.38
N VAL A 863 -37.22 5.84 9.96
CA VAL A 863 -36.95 7.16 9.39
C VAL A 863 -35.86 7.85 10.20
N LEU A 864 -34.92 8.51 9.54
CA LEU A 864 -33.87 9.33 10.17
C LEU A 864 -34.08 10.80 9.78
N LEU A 865 -34.50 11.61 10.74
CA LEU A 865 -34.75 13.05 10.60
C LEU A 865 -33.60 13.85 11.22
N ASP A 866 -32.88 14.63 10.41
CA ASP A 866 -31.80 15.51 10.85
C ASP A 866 -32.30 16.97 10.89
N LEU A 867 -32.17 17.61 12.07
CA LEU A 867 -32.69 18.96 12.32
C LEU A 867 -31.55 19.97 12.49
N LYS A 868 -31.70 21.16 11.89
CA LYS A 868 -30.70 22.24 11.96
C LYS A 868 -31.39 23.61 12.08
N VAL A 869 -30.80 24.54 12.83
CA VAL A 869 -31.07 25.98 12.70
C VAL A 869 -29.80 26.65 12.20
N ILE A 870 -29.93 27.49 11.17
CA ILE A 870 -28.82 28.16 10.47
C ILE A 870 -29.04 29.68 10.51
N HIS A 871 -27.97 30.42 10.73
CA HIS A 871 -27.89 31.89 10.68
C HIS A 871 -26.58 32.29 9.99
N ALA A 872 -26.36 33.56 9.66
CA ALA A 872 -25.21 33.97 8.84
C ALA A 872 -23.83 33.61 9.45
N ASN A 873 -23.75 33.42 10.77
CA ASN A 873 -22.51 33.07 11.49
C ASN A 873 -22.39 31.57 11.83
N GLY A 874 -23.34 30.70 11.46
CA GLY A 874 -23.22 29.25 11.66
C GLY A 874 -24.52 28.53 12.01
N PHE A 875 -24.42 27.56 12.92
CA PHE A 875 -25.52 26.69 13.34
C PHE A 875 -25.87 26.89 14.82
N VAL A 876 -27.16 27.03 15.13
CA VAL A 876 -27.66 26.90 16.51
C VAL A 876 -28.15 25.46 16.70
N THR A 877 -27.48 24.72 17.59
CA THR A 877 -27.78 23.31 17.88
C THR A 877 -28.09 23.03 19.34
N ALA A 878 -28.02 24.01 20.24
CA ALA A 878 -28.33 23.86 21.66
C ALA A 878 -29.14 25.06 22.17
N PHE A 879 -30.22 24.79 22.91
CA PHE A 879 -31.22 25.79 23.28
C PHE A 879 -31.17 26.20 24.78
N GLY A 880 -30.13 25.77 25.50
CA GLY A 880 -29.88 26.17 26.88
C GLY A 880 -30.90 25.58 27.87
N GLU A 881 -31.78 26.43 28.40
CA GLU A 881 -32.95 26.02 29.19
C GLU A 881 -34.20 25.77 28.34
N GLY A 882 -34.20 26.21 27.08
CA GLY A 882 -35.33 26.08 26.16
C GLY A 882 -35.52 24.68 25.63
N LYS A 883 -36.75 24.39 25.22
CA LYS A 883 -37.20 23.12 24.66
C LYS A 883 -37.68 23.28 23.23
N VAL A 884 -37.47 22.24 22.45
CA VAL A 884 -38.13 22.04 21.16
C VAL A 884 -38.92 20.74 21.20
N THR A 885 -40.21 20.83 20.91
CA THR A 885 -41.11 19.70 20.73
C THR A 885 -41.10 19.31 19.26
N ILE A 886 -40.82 18.05 18.97
CA ILE A 886 -40.73 17.51 17.60
C ILE A 886 -41.82 16.45 17.44
N ALA A 887 -42.63 16.57 16.39
CA ALA A 887 -43.63 15.58 16.01
C ALA A 887 -43.24 14.94 14.67
N ILE A 888 -42.69 13.72 14.70
CA ILE A 888 -42.32 12.98 13.48
C ILE A 888 -43.53 12.15 13.01
N PRO A 889 -43.98 12.27 11.75
CA PRO A 889 -45.04 11.41 11.23
C PRO A 889 -44.60 9.94 11.24
N ILE A 890 -45.46 9.06 11.75
CA ILE A 890 -45.19 7.61 11.76
C ILE A 890 -45.40 7.08 10.33
N PRO A 891 -44.38 6.49 9.69
CA PRO A 891 -44.51 5.93 8.35
C PRO A 891 -45.32 4.62 8.38
N ASP A 892 -45.97 4.28 7.27
CA ASP A 892 -46.86 3.10 7.15
C ASP A 892 -46.21 1.80 7.64
N ARG A 893 -44.90 1.65 7.41
CA ARG A 893 -44.10 0.49 7.84
C ARG A 893 -43.94 0.36 9.36
N LEU A 894 -44.16 1.43 10.12
CA LEU A 894 -44.10 1.45 11.59
C LEU A 894 -45.48 1.48 12.26
N LEU A 895 -46.56 1.67 11.52
CA LEU A 895 -47.93 1.57 12.05
C LEU A 895 -48.14 0.19 12.71
N ASN A 896 -48.81 0.17 13.86
CA ASN A 896 -49.04 -1.02 14.70
C ASN A 896 -47.76 -1.69 15.27
N LYS A 897 -46.58 -1.09 15.12
CA LYS A 897 -45.35 -1.49 15.84
C LYS A 897 -45.13 -0.54 17.03
N THR A 898 -44.62 -1.05 18.15
CA THR A 898 -44.15 -0.18 19.24
C THR A 898 -42.95 0.64 18.76
N VAL A 899 -43.13 1.94 18.54
CA VAL A 899 -42.05 2.82 18.07
C VAL A 899 -41.22 3.42 19.21
N LYS A 900 -40.00 3.86 18.89
CA LYS A 900 -39.16 4.70 19.75
C LYS A 900 -38.41 5.73 18.91
N VAL A 901 -38.09 6.88 19.50
CA VAL A 901 -37.09 7.80 18.93
C VAL A 901 -35.74 7.62 19.64
N VAL A 902 -34.67 7.56 18.84
CA VAL A 902 -33.28 7.49 19.32
C VAL A 902 -32.39 8.46 18.53
N TYR A 903 -31.49 9.19 19.20
CA TYR A 903 -30.53 10.09 18.54
C TYR A 903 -29.08 9.72 18.87
N LEU A 904 -28.13 10.23 18.08
CA LEU A 904 -26.70 10.01 18.29
C LEU A 904 -26.07 11.19 19.06
N ALA A 905 -25.74 10.97 20.34
CA ALA A 905 -25.03 11.94 21.18
C ALA A 905 -23.51 11.98 20.86
N ASP A 906 -22.85 13.09 21.20
CA ASP A 906 -21.45 13.42 20.85
C ASP A 906 -20.39 12.35 21.16
N ASP A 907 -20.58 11.53 22.21
CA ASP A 907 -19.64 10.43 22.50
C ASP A 907 -19.75 9.27 21.48
N GLY A 908 -20.78 9.31 20.62
CA GLY A 908 -21.30 8.25 19.78
C GLY A 908 -22.21 7.27 20.52
N ALA A 909 -22.97 7.70 21.54
CA ALA A 909 -24.06 6.90 22.11
C ALA A 909 -25.32 7.08 21.29
N TYR A 910 -26.08 6.00 21.08
CA TYR A 910 -27.51 6.17 20.88
C TYR A 910 -28.20 6.39 22.23
N VAL A 911 -29.12 7.34 22.29
CA VAL A 911 -29.91 7.70 23.47
C VAL A 911 -31.38 7.67 23.07
N THR A 912 -32.21 6.96 23.82
CA THR A 912 -33.67 6.94 23.62
C THR A 912 -34.29 8.20 24.20
N LEU A 913 -35.20 8.82 23.46
CA LEU A 913 -36.05 9.90 23.96
C LEU A 913 -37.40 9.34 24.36
N SER A 914 -37.95 9.87 25.46
CA SER A 914 -39.32 9.57 25.87
C SER A 914 -40.27 10.44 25.05
N GLY A 915 -41.37 9.85 24.59
CA GLY A 915 -42.37 10.50 23.76
C GLY A 915 -43.64 9.68 23.68
N SER A 916 -44.64 10.19 22.97
CA SER A 916 -45.98 9.62 22.86
C SER A 916 -46.47 9.61 21.41
N GLU A 917 -47.28 8.61 21.09
CA GLU A 917 -48.00 8.54 19.82
C GLU A 917 -49.25 9.45 19.91
N VAL A 918 -49.45 10.31 18.91
CA VAL A 918 -50.54 11.30 18.85
C VAL A 918 -51.15 11.27 17.44
N VAL A 919 -52.47 11.46 17.34
CA VAL A 919 -53.15 11.60 16.05
C VAL A 919 -53.40 13.09 15.77
N LYS A 920 -52.93 13.58 14.62
CA LYS A 920 -53.25 14.90 14.07
C LYS A 920 -53.82 14.72 12.67
N ASP A 921 -54.95 15.36 12.34
CA ASP A 921 -55.57 15.34 11.01
C ASP A 921 -55.76 13.92 10.41
N GLY A 922 -56.07 12.94 11.28
CA GLY A 922 -56.22 11.52 10.92
C GLY A 922 -54.91 10.74 10.72
N LYS A 923 -53.74 11.39 10.81
CA LYS A 923 -52.41 10.80 10.67
C LYS A 923 -51.72 10.62 12.03
N GLN A 924 -50.96 9.53 12.20
CA GLN A 924 -50.20 9.27 13.42
C GLN A 924 -48.83 9.96 13.40
N TYR A 925 -48.45 10.53 14.55
CA TYR A 925 -47.16 11.18 14.82
C TYR A 925 -46.57 10.64 16.12
N TYR A 926 -45.25 10.58 16.22
CA TYR A 926 -44.54 10.37 17.49
C TYR A 926 -43.95 11.70 17.96
N VAL A 927 -44.37 12.15 19.15
CA VAL A 927 -44.06 13.47 19.71
C VAL A 927 -43.08 13.33 20.88
N PHE A 928 -42.01 14.14 20.89
CA PHE A 928 -41.00 14.14 21.96
C PHE A 928 -40.35 15.53 22.16
N GLU A 929 -39.74 15.76 23.31
CA GLU A 929 -39.00 16.99 23.64
C GLU A 929 -37.48 16.82 23.47
N THR A 930 -36.77 17.91 23.13
CA THR A 930 -35.30 18.01 23.18
C THR A 930 -34.83 19.43 23.49
N GLY A 931 -33.71 19.58 24.23
CA GLY A 931 -33.04 20.88 24.49
C GLY A 931 -31.88 21.19 23.52
N HIS A 932 -31.75 20.41 22.45
CA HIS A 932 -30.69 20.51 21.43
C HIS A 932 -31.17 19.87 20.12
N PHE A 933 -30.46 20.07 19.01
CA PHE A 933 -30.68 19.39 17.73
C PHE A 933 -29.60 18.35 17.41
N SER A 934 -30.01 17.33 16.68
CA SER A 934 -29.25 16.13 16.31
C SER A 934 -30.00 15.39 15.18
N SER A 935 -29.51 14.21 14.79
CA SER A 935 -30.22 13.28 13.91
C SER A 935 -31.07 12.30 14.74
N TYR A 936 -32.40 12.38 14.60
CA TYR A 936 -33.39 11.59 15.32
C TYR A 936 -33.90 10.44 14.44
N ALA A 937 -33.67 9.20 14.87
CA ALA A 937 -34.22 8.01 14.22
C ALA A 937 -35.53 7.57 14.90
N LEU A 938 -36.64 7.56 14.16
CA LEU A 938 -37.89 6.92 14.53
C LEU A 938 -37.86 5.47 14.06
N VAL A 939 -37.95 4.50 14.99
CA VAL A 939 -37.62 3.09 14.74
C VAL A 939 -38.56 2.11 15.44
N ASP A 940 -38.60 0.86 14.96
CA ASP A 940 -39.16 -0.27 15.73
C ASP A 940 -38.39 -0.43 17.06
N GLY A 941 -39.11 -0.32 18.17
CA GLY A 941 -38.57 -0.48 19.52
C GLY A 941 -37.87 -1.82 19.75
N LYS A 942 -38.29 -2.90 19.06
CA LYS A 942 -37.61 -4.21 19.11
C LYS A 942 -36.23 -4.16 18.46
N THR A 943 -36.05 -3.35 17.42
CA THR A 943 -34.75 -3.13 16.76
C THR A 943 -33.82 -2.32 17.67
N ALA A 944 -34.33 -1.24 18.27
CA ALA A 944 -33.60 -0.46 19.27
C ALA A 944 -33.18 -1.31 20.49
N ASP A 945 -34.10 -2.07 21.07
CA ASP A 945 -33.82 -2.89 22.25
C ASP A 945 -32.83 -4.03 21.97
N ARG A 946 -32.90 -4.64 20.77
CA ARG A 946 -31.93 -5.63 20.28
C ARG A 946 -30.53 -5.01 20.12
N TYR A 947 -30.44 -3.81 19.56
CA TYR A 947 -29.18 -3.07 19.43
C TYR A 947 -28.57 -2.77 20.80
N PHE A 948 -29.34 -2.17 21.72
CA PHE A 948 -28.86 -1.88 23.07
C PHE A 948 -28.52 -3.16 23.85
N ALA A 949 -29.28 -4.24 23.71
CA ALA A 949 -28.96 -5.55 24.31
C ALA A 949 -27.60 -6.09 23.83
N LYS A 950 -27.29 -5.98 22.54
CA LYS A 950 -26.00 -6.40 21.96
C LYS A 950 -24.82 -5.63 22.58
N ILE A 951 -24.93 -4.31 22.75
CA ILE A 951 -23.89 -3.51 23.41
C ILE A 951 -23.83 -3.81 24.92
N ARG A 952 -24.98 -3.93 25.60
CA ARG A 952 -25.07 -4.31 27.02
C ARG A 952 -24.33 -5.64 27.29
N LEU A 953 -24.50 -6.64 26.42
CA LEU A 953 -23.80 -7.93 26.50
C LEU A 953 -22.30 -7.81 26.18
N GLY A 954 -21.92 -7.06 25.14
CA GLY A 954 -20.53 -6.84 24.74
C GLY A 954 -19.68 -6.13 25.81
N VAL A 955 -20.24 -5.09 26.45
CA VAL A 955 -19.60 -4.43 27.59
C VAL A 955 -19.48 -5.42 28.76
N LYS A 956 -20.54 -6.14 29.13
CA LYS A 956 -20.50 -7.16 30.20
C LYS A 956 -19.47 -8.26 29.94
N ASN A 957 -19.17 -8.59 28.69
CA ASN A 957 -18.16 -9.59 28.32
C ASN A 957 -16.73 -9.06 28.15
N THR A 958 -16.55 -7.74 28.07
CA THR A 958 -15.25 -7.08 27.91
C THR A 958 -14.29 -7.43 29.05
N LYS A 959 -13.08 -7.87 28.71
CA LYS A 959 -12.01 -8.22 29.66
C LYS A 959 -11.09 -7.01 29.90
N ILE A 960 -10.55 -6.88 31.12
CA ILE A 960 -9.54 -5.88 31.48
C ILE A 960 -8.36 -6.59 32.17
N ASN A 961 -7.14 -6.28 31.75
CA ASN A 961 -5.90 -6.76 32.36
C ASN A 961 -5.14 -5.56 32.96
N ALA A 962 -5.11 -5.47 34.28
CA ALA A 962 -4.43 -4.44 35.05
C ALA A 962 -3.04 -4.90 35.54
N SER A 963 -2.10 -3.96 35.59
CA SER A 963 -0.74 -4.13 36.09
C SER A 963 -0.29 -2.92 36.90
N THR A 964 0.82 -3.04 37.62
CA THR A 964 1.27 -2.05 38.61
C THR A 964 2.79 -1.89 38.63
N THR A 965 3.28 -0.66 38.68
CA THR A 965 4.70 -0.33 38.94
C THR A 965 4.82 0.60 40.15
N ALA A 966 5.98 0.64 40.79
CA ALA A 966 6.23 1.47 41.98
C ALA A 966 7.53 2.28 41.88
N LYS A 967 7.44 3.57 42.18
CA LYS A 967 8.56 4.49 42.44
C LYS A 967 8.43 5.02 43.89
N LYS A 968 9.45 5.72 44.40
CA LYS A 968 9.40 6.35 45.74
C LYS A 968 8.09 7.15 45.90
N GLY A 969 7.31 6.85 46.93
CA GLY A 969 6.05 7.52 47.23
C GLY A 969 4.90 7.36 46.20
N SER A 970 4.99 6.46 45.21
CA SER A 970 3.93 6.30 44.21
C SER A 970 3.80 4.89 43.61
N ILE A 971 2.54 4.48 43.35
CA ILE A 971 2.21 3.26 42.61
C ILE A 971 1.39 3.66 41.37
N THR A 972 1.92 3.39 40.18
CA THR A 972 1.17 3.57 38.93
C THR A 972 0.45 2.28 38.57
N VAL A 973 -0.88 2.35 38.48
CA VAL A 973 -1.73 1.29 37.92
C VAL A 973 -1.88 1.56 36.41
N LYS A 974 -1.64 0.56 35.56
CA LYS A 974 -1.94 0.58 34.12
C LYS A 974 -2.95 -0.52 33.80
N TRP A 975 -3.72 -0.40 32.72
CA TRP A 975 -4.61 -1.48 32.26
C TRP A 975 -4.83 -1.52 30.75
N LYS A 976 -4.86 -2.72 30.18
CA LYS A 976 -5.34 -2.99 28.81
C LYS A 976 -6.78 -3.50 28.86
N LYS A 977 -7.60 -3.16 27.86
CA LYS A 977 -9.00 -3.62 27.66
C LYS A 977 -9.04 -4.45 26.37
N SER A 978 -9.86 -5.50 26.30
CA SER A 978 -10.12 -6.21 25.04
C SER A 978 -10.71 -5.28 23.97
N ALA A 979 -10.57 -5.62 22.69
CA ALA A 979 -11.21 -4.92 21.57
C ALA A 979 -12.75 -5.04 21.59
N GLY A 980 -13.43 -4.50 20.57
CA GLY A 980 -14.87 -4.65 20.34
C GLY A 980 -15.76 -3.55 20.92
N PHE A 981 -15.74 -3.32 22.23
CA PHE A 981 -16.73 -2.44 22.90
C PHE A 981 -16.11 -1.27 23.66
N LYS A 982 -16.66 -0.06 23.50
CA LYS A 982 -16.23 1.15 24.24
C LYS A 982 -16.75 1.19 25.68
N VAL A 983 -16.11 2.05 26.48
CA VAL A 983 -16.46 2.42 27.86
C VAL A 983 -16.15 3.91 28.02
N ASP A 984 -16.77 4.58 28.97
CA ASP A 984 -16.76 6.06 29.07
C ASP A 984 -15.80 6.51 30.16
N TYR A 985 -15.60 5.66 31.17
CA TYR A 985 -14.61 5.80 32.21
C TYR A 985 -14.27 4.45 32.83
N TYR A 986 -13.19 4.43 33.60
CA TYR A 986 -12.79 3.31 34.45
C TYR A 986 -12.89 3.71 35.91
N GLN A 987 -13.31 2.75 36.74
CA GLN A 987 -13.28 2.85 38.18
C GLN A 987 -12.16 1.97 38.74
N VAL A 988 -11.21 2.58 39.44
CA VAL A 988 -10.09 1.92 40.11
C VAL A 988 -10.43 1.76 41.59
N PHE A 989 -10.32 0.54 42.12
CA PHE A 989 -10.52 0.21 43.52
C PHE A 989 -9.21 -0.31 44.13
N ARG A 990 -8.96 0.00 45.41
CA ARG A 990 -7.72 -0.32 46.14
C ARG A 990 -8.04 -1.03 47.46
N SER A 991 -7.23 -2.01 47.85
CA SER A 991 -7.21 -2.56 49.20
C SER A 991 -5.79 -2.94 49.64
N THR A 992 -5.59 -3.19 50.94
CA THR A 992 -4.41 -3.87 51.50
C THR A 992 -4.63 -5.38 51.66
N LYS A 993 -5.86 -5.89 51.51
CA LYS A 993 -6.20 -7.32 51.55
C LYS A 993 -6.51 -7.84 50.14
N LYS A 994 -6.11 -9.08 49.81
CA LYS A 994 -6.18 -9.65 48.44
C LYS A 994 -7.61 -9.77 47.89
N ASN A 995 -8.60 -10.12 48.73
CA ASN A 995 -9.95 -10.49 48.28
C ASN A 995 -11.09 -9.63 48.85
N ILE A 996 -10.86 -8.89 49.93
CA ILE A 996 -11.90 -8.16 50.69
C ILE A 996 -11.46 -6.71 50.96
N GLY A 997 -12.36 -5.86 51.44
CA GLY A 997 -12.01 -4.49 51.89
C GLY A 997 -11.61 -3.54 50.76
N TYR A 998 -12.28 -3.62 49.60
CA TYR A 998 -12.08 -2.71 48.47
C TYR A 998 -13.01 -1.48 48.46
N GLY A 999 -14.05 -1.48 49.32
CA GLY A 999 -15.13 -0.49 49.31
C GLY A 999 -16.15 -0.66 48.18
N THR A 1000 -17.27 0.05 48.31
CA THR A 1000 -18.35 0.15 47.29
C THR A 1000 -18.15 1.35 46.36
N LYS A 1001 -17.62 2.47 46.87
CA LYS A 1001 -17.17 3.63 46.11
C LYS A 1001 -15.79 3.39 45.50
N ALA A 1002 -15.55 3.88 44.29
CA ALA A 1002 -14.24 3.79 43.64
C ALA A 1002 -13.20 4.65 44.37
N PHE A 1003 -11.94 4.20 44.41
CA PHE A 1003 -10.83 4.99 44.95
C PHE A 1003 -10.39 6.09 43.96
N TYR A 1004 -10.58 5.85 42.66
CA TYR A 1004 -10.41 6.83 41.60
C TYR A 1004 -11.32 6.48 40.41
N THR A 1005 -11.83 7.49 39.73
CA THR A 1005 -12.59 7.37 38.48
C THR A 1005 -11.87 8.20 37.41
N THR A 1006 -11.68 7.65 36.21
CA THR A 1006 -11.09 8.43 35.08
C THR A 1006 -12.08 9.46 34.55
N LYS A 1007 -11.59 10.51 33.88
CA LYS A 1007 -12.47 11.42 33.11
C LYS A 1007 -13.00 10.77 31.82
N THR A 1008 -12.21 9.87 31.23
CA THR A 1008 -12.52 9.24 29.92
C THR A 1008 -12.22 7.75 29.92
N GLY A 1009 -12.80 7.02 28.96
CA GLY A 1009 -12.51 5.61 28.69
C GLY A 1009 -11.31 5.41 27.78
N THR A 1010 -10.71 6.48 27.25
CA THR A 1010 -9.40 6.42 26.59
C THR A 1010 -8.27 6.27 27.61
N GLN A 1011 -8.38 6.88 28.80
CA GLN A 1011 -7.37 6.82 29.86
C GLN A 1011 -7.06 5.37 30.33
N LYS A 1012 -5.81 4.91 30.15
CA LYS A 1012 -5.35 3.54 30.48
C LYS A 1012 -4.47 3.43 31.73
N SER A 1013 -4.34 4.49 32.53
CA SER A 1013 -3.52 4.47 33.75
C SER A 1013 -3.96 5.46 34.82
N TYR A 1014 -3.52 5.21 36.05
CA TYR A 1014 -3.70 6.06 37.22
C TYR A 1014 -2.45 6.00 38.11
N LYS A 1015 -1.88 7.18 38.44
CA LYS A 1015 -0.75 7.31 39.38
C LYS A 1015 -1.28 7.54 40.79
N ASN A 1016 -1.26 6.51 41.64
CA ASN A 1016 -1.61 6.67 43.04
C ASN A 1016 -0.42 7.26 43.82
N THR A 1017 -0.62 8.44 44.41
CA THR A 1017 0.25 9.09 45.39
C THR A 1017 -0.40 9.20 46.78
N LYS A 1018 -1.69 8.88 46.91
CA LYS A 1018 -2.49 9.15 48.11
C LYS A 1018 -2.42 8.00 49.11
N GLN A 1019 -2.07 8.31 50.37
CA GLN A 1019 -2.12 7.37 51.50
C GLN A 1019 -1.34 6.07 51.25
N LEU A 1020 -0.10 6.17 50.73
CA LEU A 1020 0.81 5.04 50.60
C LEU A 1020 1.75 4.99 51.81
N LYS A 1021 1.76 3.86 52.53
CA LYS A 1021 2.75 3.57 53.58
C LYS A 1021 3.88 2.72 52.98
N LYS A 1022 5.14 3.11 53.17
CA LYS A 1022 6.32 2.35 52.70
C LYS A 1022 6.27 0.90 53.20
N GLY A 1023 6.69 -0.06 52.38
CA GLY A 1023 6.63 -1.49 52.71
C GLY A 1023 5.21 -2.11 52.71
N THR A 1024 4.15 -1.31 52.70
CA THR A 1024 2.78 -1.84 52.66
C THR A 1024 2.44 -2.35 51.25
N ARG A 1025 1.81 -3.53 51.21
CA ARG A 1025 1.31 -4.19 50.01
C ARG A 1025 -0.09 -3.68 49.67
N TYR A 1026 -0.28 -3.24 48.43
CA TYR A 1026 -1.56 -2.79 47.90
C TYR A 1026 -1.99 -3.65 46.72
N TYR A 1027 -3.29 -3.97 46.69
CA TYR A 1027 -3.98 -4.66 45.62
C TYR A 1027 -4.95 -3.70 44.93
N TYR A 1028 -5.01 -3.75 43.61
CA TYR A 1028 -5.87 -2.91 42.78
C TYR A 1028 -6.73 -3.78 41.86
N LYS A 1029 -7.98 -3.35 41.64
CA LYS A 1029 -8.84 -3.90 40.59
C LYS A 1029 -9.50 -2.75 39.83
N VAL A 1030 -9.73 -2.94 38.54
CA VAL A 1030 -10.31 -1.94 37.63
C VAL A 1030 -11.55 -2.53 36.98
N ARG A 1031 -12.59 -1.72 36.77
CA ARG A 1031 -13.69 -2.03 35.84
C ARG A 1031 -13.94 -0.83 34.93
N GLY A 1032 -14.31 -1.08 33.68
CA GLY A 1032 -14.88 -0.06 32.81
C GLY A 1032 -16.37 0.13 33.11
N VAL A 1033 -16.87 1.32 32.83
CA VAL A 1033 -18.30 1.65 32.88
C VAL A 1033 -18.70 2.23 31.54
N ARG A 1034 -19.83 1.77 30.99
CA ARG A 1034 -20.49 2.34 29.82
C ARG A 1034 -21.91 2.72 30.21
N VAL A 1035 -22.30 3.97 30.03
CA VAL A 1035 -23.69 4.42 30.08
C VAL A 1035 -24.34 4.08 28.75
N LEU A 1036 -25.52 3.47 28.79
CA LEU A 1036 -26.43 3.32 27.67
C LEU A 1036 -27.81 3.60 28.21
N ASP A 1037 -28.61 4.44 27.56
CA ASP A 1037 -30.02 4.63 27.92
C ASP A 1037 -30.17 5.05 29.41
N GLY A 1038 -29.32 5.99 29.85
CA GLY A 1038 -29.13 6.41 31.25
C GLY A 1038 -28.49 5.36 32.20
N GLN A 1039 -28.53 4.07 31.85
CA GLN A 1039 -28.13 2.96 32.72
C GLN A 1039 -26.63 2.63 32.65
N LYS A 1040 -26.03 2.37 33.82
CA LYS A 1040 -24.60 2.04 33.97
C LYS A 1040 -24.33 0.55 33.77
N VAL A 1041 -23.75 0.19 32.63
CA VAL A 1041 -23.25 -1.14 32.30
C VAL A 1041 -21.78 -1.26 32.72
N TYR A 1042 -21.39 -2.39 33.31
CA TYR A 1042 -20.04 -2.62 33.81
C TYR A 1042 -19.33 -3.72 33.02
N THR A 1043 -18.02 -3.56 32.79
CA THR A 1043 -17.18 -4.66 32.29
C THR A 1043 -16.95 -5.73 33.35
N LYS A 1044 -16.36 -6.87 32.95
CA LYS A 1044 -15.73 -7.77 33.92
C LYS A 1044 -14.67 -7.00 34.72
N TRP A 1045 -14.52 -7.34 36.00
CA TRP A 1045 -13.43 -6.85 36.82
C TRP A 1045 -12.09 -7.30 36.24
N SER A 1046 -11.06 -6.49 36.39
CA SER A 1046 -9.69 -6.90 36.05
C SER A 1046 -9.18 -8.00 36.97
N ASN A 1047 -8.11 -8.67 36.54
CA ASN A 1047 -7.19 -9.34 37.46
C ASN A 1047 -6.76 -8.37 38.58
N LYS A 1048 -6.41 -8.93 39.75
CA LYS A 1048 -6.01 -8.15 40.92
C LYS A 1048 -4.52 -7.77 40.81
N ALA A 1049 -4.22 -6.58 40.31
CA ALA A 1049 -2.85 -6.07 40.24
C ALA A 1049 -2.29 -5.84 41.66
N ILE A 1050 -1.00 -6.09 41.86
CA ILE A 1050 -0.36 -6.18 43.19
C ILE A 1050 0.97 -5.41 43.18
N ARG A 1051 1.23 -4.61 44.22
CA ARG A 1051 2.57 -4.00 44.40
C ARG A 1051 2.80 -3.56 45.85
N ILE A 1052 4.06 -3.57 46.28
CA ILE A 1052 4.52 -2.98 47.55
C ILE A 1052 4.96 -1.53 47.28
N ALA A 1053 4.62 -0.61 48.18
CA ALA A 1053 5.05 0.80 48.08
C ALA A 1053 6.52 0.99 48.49
N LYS A 1054 7.25 1.81 47.72
CA LYS A 1054 8.68 2.15 47.92
C LYS A 1054 8.84 3.49 48.65
#